data_AF-A0A310S4S8-F1
#
_entry.id   AF-A0A310S4S8-F1
#
_cell.length_a   1.000
_cell.length_b   1.000
_cell.length_c   1.000
_cell.angle_alpha   90.00
_cell.angle_beta   90.00
_cell.angle_gamma   90.00
#
_symmetry.space_group_name_H-M   'P 1'
#
loop_
_entity.id
_entity.type
_entity.pdbx_description
1 polymer ?
#
loop_
_entity_poly.entity_id
_entity_poly.type
_entity_poly.pdbx_seq_one_letter_code
_entity_poly.pdbx_strand_id
1 'polypeptide(L)'
;MAPFVWSFRGNINRFLIDVQILQYLIVLVGLFNLSLCLYEDQVGKFDWKQNYVGKIKFASFDTVSTAKKIIVATEENVIAALNLKSGQILWRRILEKGYAGRIRALGGVTDGDLISVSGGVPAIVRAWDLATGHILHEWPIAEQNYDRIKYIKWHIKDGTLHHILPIYNSGVEVTSYDSKTGDKLKTRRVSAPFITQETDINTIFGAGAQGPYLLESVLGEEPIVSISADNNQRKRILLVGEVSIPIQRDIVGDAMLYIVSVDNEKVLLETTYKNGITEIVASELLTSKPMPNLSISVTHNALLSPTIVSSVCPRQTRGVTCRHLLASEDHSVALLQHNKLIWAREEALANIVAVEIIELPMSDRDQEIETEFDQKESIDVDSSWDVLSMMFRRVSSQFKQAKTFFQSILSFTPQQSNQRIDLVRDKFGLHKMIVLVTSTGKLYGIETRKGEIIWQLRVPSIRGFAKRSDAIILYVQRGSRHFPYPPQCALLAEDRKTGEGIVYTFNPITGQPLDGLVKLGYRIKQSMLLHVATDDFLRGILIFDTRNKVHVYPESATTIAASLAKNTYIFIADQKTGILSGYSLSYSTAYELISHKVWELHLSPTNQRITHVVSKNPIERVHSQGRVLSDRSVLYKYINPNLVAIVTEGVGYTHKNTLNLYLLDAVSGAMIFSIMHKRVRGPVHVVHSENWIVYSYFNEKSRRTEIASLELYEGKIQSNTTVFSSLATTKLPIVERQAFIFPAAIEFMRETITEKGITSKHIIVALANGGILELPWMMVDPRRPINPEIREEGVIPYMPEIPIHMDTIINYNQSIFRISGIYTSPSGLESTCLVFVHGLDLFYTRVAPSKTFDVLKEDFDYYLIVMVLTVLLISSYITKKLASQKAQKQAWK
;
A
#
# COMPACT_ATOMS: atom_id res chain seq x y z
N MET A 1 31.87 -21.06 -92.72
CA MET A 1 30.52 -21.56 -92.40
C MET A 1 30.50 -21.89 -90.90
N ALA A 2 29.48 -21.41 -90.20
CA ALA A 2 29.33 -21.27 -88.74
C ALA A 2 29.15 -22.61 -87.97
N PRO A 3 29.09 -22.63 -86.62
CA PRO A 3 29.79 -23.59 -85.74
C PRO A 3 28.87 -24.38 -84.76
N PHE A 4 29.51 -25.08 -83.80
CA PHE A 4 29.11 -25.36 -82.40
C PHE A 4 29.08 -26.85 -81.97
N VAL A 5 30.14 -27.22 -81.23
CA VAL A 5 30.21 -28.38 -80.33
C VAL A 5 29.74 -27.92 -78.94
N TRP A 6 28.76 -28.59 -78.34
CA TRP A 6 28.28 -28.30 -76.98
C TRP A 6 28.92 -29.23 -75.94
N SER A 7 29.49 -28.63 -74.89
CA SER A 7 30.23 -29.30 -73.83
C SER A 7 29.34 -29.80 -72.69
N PHE A 8 29.47 -31.07 -72.33
CA PHE A 8 28.76 -31.72 -71.20
C PHE A 8 29.58 -31.69 -69.89
N ARG A 9 30.17 -30.54 -69.52
CA ARG A 9 30.96 -30.35 -68.28
C ARG A 9 30.47 -29.22 -67.35
N GLY A 10 29.40 -28.51 -67.71
CA GLY A 10 28.97 -27.30 -66.99
C GLY A 10 27.95 -27.49 -65.84
N ASN A 11 27.16 -28.57 -65.82
CA ASN A 11 26.00 -28.65 -64.91
C ASN A 11 26.27 -29.30 -63.54
N ILE A 12 27.32 -30.10 -63.37
CA ILE A 12 27.63 -30.72 -62.06
C ILE A 12 28.28 -29.72 -61.09
N ASN A 13 29.17 -28.84 -61.58
CA ASN A 13 29.75 -27.80 -60.75
C ASN A 13 28.71 -26.76 -60.34
N ARG A 14 27.74 -26.42 -61.20
CA ARG A 14 26.66 -25.51 -60.84
C ARG A 14 25.73 -26.11 -59.77
N PHE A 15 25.40 -27.40 -59.89
CA PHE A 15 24.63 -28.13 -58.88
C PHE A 15 25.37 -28.30 -57.55
N LEU A 16 26.69 -28.55 -57.57
CA LEU A 16 27.52 -28.60 -56.36
C LEU A 16 27.68 -27.23 -55.69
N ILE A 17 27.80 -26.16 -56.49
CA ILE A 17 27.83 -24.78 -55.99
C ILE A 17 26.47 -24.38 -55.40
N ASP A 18 25.35 -24.75 -56.03
CA ASP A 18 24.00 -24.48 -55.52
C ASP A 18 23.70 -25.26 -54.22
N VAL A 19 24.18 -26.51 -54.11
CA VAL A 19 24.09 -27.30 -52.86
C VAL A 19 24.98 -26.72 -51.76
N GLN A 20 26.20 -26.28 -52.08
CA GLN A 20 27.07 -25.60 -51.11
C GLN A 20 26.48 -24.27 -50.66
N ILE A 21 25.91 -23.46 -51.58
CA ILE A 21 25.24 -22.21 -51.24
C ILE A 21 24.02 -22.47 -50.36
N LEU A 22 23.22 -23.50 -50.64
CA LEU A 22 22.09 -23.90 -49.79
C LEU A 22 22.57 -24.36 -48.41
N GLN A 23 23.68 -25.10 -48.33
CA GLN A 23 24.28 -25.55 -47.08
C GLN A 23 24.83 -24.38 -46.25
N TYR A 24 25.49 -23.41 -46.89
CA TYR A 24 25.93 -22.17 -46.24
C TYR A 24 24.74 -21.30 -45.82
N LEU A 25 23.64 -21.26 -46.60
CA LEU A 25 22.43 -20.53 -46.23
C LEU A 25 21.73 -21.18 -45.01
N ILE A 26 21.66 -22.51 -44.96
CA ILE A 26 21.11 -23.25 -43.80
C ILE A 26 21.98 -23.03 -42.55
N VAL A 27 23.30 -23.05 -42.70
CA VAL A 27 24.24 -22.73 -41.59
C VAL A 27 24.12 -21.27 -41.17
N LEU A 28 23.96 -20.33 -42.10
CA LEU A 28 23.80 -18.90 -41.82
C LEU A 28 22.45 -18.60 -41.13
N VAL A 29 21.36 -19.25 -41.55
CA VAL A 29 20.04 -19.16 -40.89
C VAL A 29 20.08 -19.85 -39.51
N GLY A 30 20.81 -20.97 -39.37
CA GLY A 30 21.05 -21.62 -38.08
C GLY A 30 21.88 -20.74 -37.11
N LEU A 31 22.88 -20.02 -37.62
CA LEU A 31 23.70 -19.09 -36.85
C LEU A 31 22.93 -17.81 -36.45
N PHE A 32 22.02 -17.32 -37.30
CA PHE A 32 21.13 -16.19 -36.95
C PHE A 32 20.20 -16.56 -35.78
N ASN A 33 19.69 -17.80 -35.71
CA ASN A 33 18.89 -18.26 -34.58
C ASN A 33 19.68 -18.38 -33.27
N LEU A 34 20.99 -18.60 -33.30
CA LEU A 34 21.82 -18.62 -32.09
C LEU A 34 22.00 -17.22 -31.48
N SER A 35 21.86 -16.15 -32.27
CA SER A 35 21.91 -14.77 -31.78
C SER A 35 20.62 -14.27 -31.10
N LEU A 36 19.53 -15.05 -31.16
CA LEU A 36 18.27 -14.78 -30.45
C LEU A 36 18.14 -15.55 -29.12
N CYS A 37 19.19 -16.25 -28.70
CA CYS A 37 19.15 -17.13 -27.53
C CYS A 37 19.64 -16.47 -26.24
N LEU A 38 19.32 -15.19 -26.04
CA LEU A 38 19.42 -14.58 -24.71
C LEU A 38 17.99 -14.40 -24.19
N TYR A 39 17.60 -15.24 -23.23
CA TYR A 39 16.35 -15.04 -22.50
C TYR A 39 16.41 -13.68 -21.79
N GLU A 40 15.36 -12.88 -22.00
CA GLU A 40 15.13 -11.69 -21.18
C GLU A 40 14.94 -12.16 -19.73
N ASP A 41 15.83 -11.71 -18.85
CA ASP A 41 15.66 -11.90 -17.41
C ASP A 41 14.30 -11.27 -17.02
N GLN A 42 13.42 -12.05 -16.39
CA GLN A 42 12.03 -11.64 -16.12
C GLN A 42 11.91 -10.48 -15.11
N VAL A 43 13.03 -10.07 -14.51
CA VAL A 43 13.15 -8.94 -13.59
C VAL A 43 12.69 -7.64 -14.27
N GLY A 44 11.65 -7.00 -13.72
CA GLY A 44 11.10 -5.74 -14.21
C GLY A 44 10.02 -5.88 -15.28
N LYS A 45 9.68 -7.11 -15.69
CA LYS A 45 8.63 -7.36 -16.71
C LYS A 45 7.23 -7.38 -16.12
N PHE A 46 7.08 -7.92 -14.91
CA PHE A 46 5.77 -8.14 -14.26
C PHE A 46 5.67 -7.50 -12.87
N ASP A 47 6.73 -6.81 -12.47
CA ASP A 47 6.91 -6.24 -11.17
C ASP A 47 7.49 -4.83 -11.26
N TRP A 48 7.16 -4.02 -10.27
CA TRP A 48 7.61 -2.63 -10.21
C TRP A 48 7.74 -2.20 -8.76
N LYS A 49 8.57 -1.18 -8.56
CA LYS A 49 8.85 -0.60 -7.25
C LYS A 49 8.83 0.91 -7.30
N GLN A 50 8.27 1.51 -6.26
CA GLN A 50 8.27 2.97 -6.08
C GLN A 50 8.84 3.33 -4.71
N ASN A 51 9.76 4.29 -4.71
CA ASN A 51 10.49 4.74 -3.54
C ASN A 51 10.01 6.12 -3.08
N TYR A 52 9.70 6.22 -1.79
CA TYR A 52 9.28 7.46 -1.16
C TYR A 52 10.18 7.83 0.02
N VAL A 53 10.03 9.07 0.49
CA VAL A 53 10.66 9.58 1.70
C VAL A 53 9.63 9.84 2.80
N GLY A 54 8.37 10.07 2.41
CA GLY A 54 7.27 10.39 3.31
C GLY A 54 7.14 11.88 3.62
N LYS A 55 6.31 12.22 4.61
CA LYS A 55 5.98 13.61 4.93
C LYS A 55 7.22 14.40 5.38
N ILE A 56 7.57 15.44 4.63
CA ILE A 56 8.73 16.29 4.92
C ILE A 56 8.49 17.12 6.19
N LYS A 57 9.50 17.14 7.05
CA LYS A 57 9.53 17.91 8.29
C LYS A 57 10.59 19.01 8.26
N PHE A 58 11.78 18.68 7.76
CA PHE A 58 12.89 19.63 7.58
C PHE A 58 13.44 19.52 6.17
N ALA A 59 13.91 20.63 5.63
CA ALA A 59 14.65 20.63 4.38
C ALA A 59 15.75 21.69 4.39
N SER A 60 16.83 21.41 3.67
CA SER A 60 17.97 22.31 3.52
C SER A 60 18.53 22.18 2.11
N PHE A 61 18.65 23.29 1.40
CA PHE A 61 19.27 23.32 0.07
C PHE A 61 20.77 23.16 0.20
N ASP A 62 21.37 22.35 -0.68
CA ASP A 62 22.82 22.30 -0.80
C ASP A 62 23.29 23.52 -1.61
N THR A 63 23.97 24.44 -0.93
CA THR A 63 24.60 25.64 -1.51
C THR A 63 26.10 25.49 -1.69
N VAL A 64 26.70 24.41 -1.15
CA VAL A 64 28.15 24.21 -1.10
C VAL A 64 28.60 23.27 -2.22
N SER A 65 27.84 22.21 -2.49
CA SER A 65 28.16 21.24 -3.54
C SER A 65 27.81 21.74 -4.94
N THR A 66 28.59 21.31 -5.93
CA THR A 66 28.26 21.46 -7.36
C THR A 66 27.03 20.64 -7.76
N ALA A 67 26.70 19.60 -6.99
CA ALA A 67 25.52 18.79 -7.19
C ALA A 67 24.26 19.56 -6.76
N LYS A 68 23.41 19.94 -7.72
CA LYS A 68 22.13 20.62 -7.49
C LYS A 68 21.12 19.70 -6.77
N LYS A 69 21.18 19.62 -5.45
CA LYS A 69 20.31 18.77 -4.61
C LYS A 69 19.72 19.51 -3.42
N ILE A 70 18.66 18.94 -2.86
CA ILE A 70 18.04 19.38 -1.61
C ILE A 70 18.01 18.20 -0.64
N ILE A 71 18.42 18.46 0.60
CA ILE A 71 18.35 17.48 1.67
C ILE A 71 17.00 17.62 2.37
N VAL A 72 16.32 16.51 2.56
CA VAL A 72 15.04 16.44 3.25
C VAL A 72 15.11 15.44 4.40
N ALA A 73 14.44 15.77 5.50
CA ALA A 73 14.20 14.86 6.61
C ALA A 73 12.70 14.76 6.89
N THR A 74 12.22 13.54 7.13
CA THR A 74 10.78 13.25 7.15
C THR A 74 10.29 12.77 8.52
N GLU A 75 8.97 12.77 8.73
CA GLU A 75 8.33 12.18 9.92
C GLU A 75 8.52 10.65 9.98
N GLU A 76 8.78 10.02 8.83
CA GLU A 76 9.14 8.60 8.71
C GLU A 76 10.63 8.34 8.98
N ASN A 77 11.29 9.21 9.74
CA ASN A 77 12.72 9.12 10.07
C ASN A 77 13.63 8.82 8.87
N VAL A 78 13.31 9.36 7.70
CA VAL A 78 14.15 9.24 6.50
C VAL A 78 14.93 10.53 6.33
N ILE A 79 16.21 10.43 6.04
CA ILE A 79 17.04 11.53 5.53
C ILE A 79 17.37 11.19 4.07
N ALA A 80 17.10 12.12 3.15
CA ALA A 80 17.33 11.87 1.74
C ALA A 80 17.83 13.12 1.01
N ALA A 81 18.61 12.92 -0.05
CA ALA A 81 18.92 13.94 -1.02
C ALA A 81 18.04 13.77 -2.27
N LEU A 82 17.31 14.82 -2.63
CA LEU A 82 16.52 14.88 -3.84
C LEU A 82 17.20 15.76 -4.89
N ASN A 83 17.16 15.34 -6.14
CA ASN A 83 17.66 16.12 -7.27
C ASN A 83 16.78 17.37 -7.50
N LEU A 84 17.37 18.56 -7.59
CA LEU A 84 16.59 19.79 -7.80
C LEU A 84 15.88 19.83 -9.17
N LYS A 85 16.38 19.13 -10.19
CA LYS A 85 15.78 19.13 -11.54
C LYS A 85 14.66 18.10 -11.69
N SER A 86 14.87 16.87 -11.22
CA SER A 86 13.94 15.76 -11.47
C SER A 86 13.11 15.35 -10.24
N GLY A 87 13.50 15.79 -9.04
CA GLY A 87 12.90 15.30 -7.79
C GLY A 87 13.23 13.85 -7.47
N GLN A 88 14.09 13.17 -8.25
CA GLN A 88 14.49 11.79 -7.97
C GLN A 88 15.38 11.72 -6.72
N ILE A 89 15.27 10.61 -5.98
CA ILE A 89 16.09 10.33 -4.81
C ILE A 89 17.50 9.97 -5.29
N LEU A 90 18.49 10.77 -4.92
CA LEU A 90 19.91 10.51 -5.19
C LEU A 90 20.47 9.49 -4.20
N TRP A 91 20.17 9.70 -2.92
CA TRP A 91 20.43 8.76 -1.84
C TRP A 91 19.40 8.97 -0.73
N ARG A 92 19.16 7.93 0.07
CA ARG A 92 18.34 8.01 1.28
C ARG A 92 18.85 7.08 2.35
N ARG A 93 18.63 7.46 3.61
CA ARG A 93 18.95 6.70 4.81
C ARG A 93 17.72 6.64 5.69
N ILE A 94 17.36 5.43 6.08
CA ILE A 94 16.18 5.16 6.89
C ILE A 94 16.68 4.86 8.29
N LEU A 95 16.32 5.72 9.24
CA LEU A 95 16.70 5.57 10.63
C LEU A 95 15.74 4.63 11.36
N GLU A 96 16.10 4.32 12.60
CA GLU A 96 15.40 3.39 13.49
C GLU A 96 13.90 3.72 13.61
N LYS A 97 13.06 2.67 13.70
CA LYS A 97 11.60 2.83 13.82
C LYS A 97 11.22 3.45 15.16
N GLY A 98 10.13 4.22 15.17
CA GLY A 98 9.58 4.81 16.38
C GLY A 98 10.40 5.97 16.93
N TYR A 99 10.46 6.07 18.26
CA TYR A 99 11.02 7.24 18.94
C TYR A 99 12.53 7.39 18.77
N ALA A 100 13.27 6.27 18.71
CA ALA A 100 14.74 6.27 18.64
C ALA A 100 15.29 6.93 17.36
N GLY A 101 14.67 6.70 16.20
CA GLY A 101 15.08 7.36 14.96
C GLY A 101 14.44 8.73 14.73
N ARG A 102 13.57 9.21 15.64
CA ARG A 102 12.77 10.43 15.40
C ARG A 102 13.64 11.65 15.20
N ILE A 103 13.66 12.19 13.98
CA ILE A 103 14.48 13.35 13.62
C ILE A 103 13.90 14.60 14.29
N ARG A 104 14.72 15.29 15.10
CA ARG A 104 14.34 16.48 15.87
C ARG A 104 14.93 17.78 15.31
N ALA A 105 16.09 17.70 14.67
CA ALA A 105 16.71 18.81 13.96
C ALA A 105 17.57 18.31 12.81
N LEU A 106 17.72 19.17 11.81
CA LEU A 106 18.57 18.99 10.64
C LEU A 106 19.20 20.35 10.33
N GLY A 107 20.52 20.39 10.09
CA GLY A 107 21.23 21.60 9.70
C GLY A 107 22.47 21.28 8.89
N GLY A 108 22.71 22.05 7.82
CA GLY A 108 23.96 21.99 7.07
C GLY A 108 25.07 22.78 7.76
N VAL A 109 26.31 22.33 7.63
CA VAL A 109 27.52 23.03 8.06
C VAL A 109 28.23 23.58 6.82
N THR A 110 28.87 24.74 6.96
CA THR A 110 29.57 25.46 5.88
C THR A 110 30.64 24.62 5.17
N ASP A 111 31.20 23.62 5.85
CA ASP A 111 32.24 22.72 5.32
C ASP A 111 31.69 21.63 4.37
N GLY A 112 30.36 21.55 4.17
CA GLY A 112 29.73 20.51 3.35
C GLY A 112 29.33 19.24 4.12
N ASP A 113 29.32 19.30 5.45
CA ASP A 113 28.75 18.24 6.30
C ASP A 113 27.28 18.54 6.63
N LEU A 114 26.47 17.49 6.77
CA LEU A 114 25.09 17.59 7.23
C LEU A 114 24.99 17.02 8.63
N ILE A 115 24.27 17.70 9.52
CA ILE A 115 24.10 17.26 10.90
C ILE A 115 22.63 17.04 11.20
N SER A 116 22.34 15.89 11.81
CA SER A 116 21.00 15.55 12.27
C SER A 116 21.02 15.17 13.74
N VAL A 117 19.96 15.55 14.46
CA VAL A 117 19.70 15.02 15.80
C VAL A 117 18.47 14.12 15.73
N SER A 118 18.63 12.86 16.10
CA SER A 118 17.55 11.87 16.17
C SER A 118 17.38 11.31 17.57
N GLY A 119 16.18 10.85 17.93
CA GLY A 119 15.94 10.15 19.20
C GLY A 119 15.57 11.08 20.36
N GLY A 120 15.86 10.66 21.58
CA GLY A 120 15.54 11.43 22.78
C GLY A 120 16.38 11.07 24.00
N VAL A 121 16.33 9.81 24.46
CA VAL A 121 17.18 9.32 25.55
C VAL A 121 17.77 7.96 25.17
N PRO A 122 19.06 7.93 24.78
CA PRO A 122 19.89 9.08 24.42
C PRO A 122 19.38 9.77 23.14
N ALA A 123 19.64 11.07 22.99
CA ALA A 123 19.55 11.74 21.69
C ALA A 123 20.85 11.45 20.95
N ILE A 124 20.77 11.08 19.68
CA ILE A 124 21.92 10.71 18.86
C ILE A 124 22.18 11.83 17.86
N VAL A 125 23.39 12.36 17.87
CA VAL A 125 23.85 13.35 16.89
C VAL A 125 24.66 12.61 15.84
N ARG A 126 24.31 12.81 14.57
CA ARG A 126 24.97 12.19 13.42
C ARG A 126 25.44 13.25 12.44
N ALA A 127 26.71 13.17 12.07
CA ALA A 127 27.28 13.90 10.94
C ALA A 127 27.24 13.00 9.71
N TRP A 128 26.78 13.55 8.58
CA TRP A 128 26.58 12.85 7.33
C TRP A 128 27.39 13.51 6.23
N ASP A 129 28.00 12.69 5.38
CA ASP A 129 28.53 13.15 4.11
C ASP A 129 27.37 13.52 3.19
N LEU A 130 27.32 14.78 2.74
CA LEU A 130 26.30 15.27 1.81
C LEU A 130 26.32 14.50 0.48
N ALA A 131 27.48 14.06 0.00
CA ALA A 131 27.61 13.43 -1.32
C ALA A 131 27.00 12.03 -1.35
N THR A 132 27.36 11.19 -0.39
CA THR A 132 26.98 9.76 -0.35
C THR A 132 25.89 9.41 0.65
N GLY A 133 25.62 10.32 1.60
CA GLY A 133 24.74 10.05 2.74
C GLY A 133 25.33 9.02 3.72
N HIS A 134 26.64 8.79 3.74
CA HIS A 134 27.30 7.97 4.76
C HIS A 134 27.43 8.72 6.08
N ILE A 135 27.36 8.00 7.20
CA ILE A 135 27.61 8.56 8.53
C ILE A 135 29.12 8.73 8.68
N LEU A 136 29.55 9.96 8.98
CA LEU A 136 30.95 10.30 9.27
C LEU A 136 31.25 10.12 10.75
N HIS A 137 30.39 10.67 11.62
CA HIS A 137 30.52 10.62 13.06
C HIS A 137 29.15 10.42 13.72
N GLU A 138 29.12 9.65 14.80
CA GLU A 138 27.92 9.44 15.63
C GLU A 138 28.33 9.52 17.11
N TRP A 139 27.61 10.32 17.88
CA TRP A 139 27.83 10.44 19.31
C TRP A 139 26.50 10.68 20.05
N PRO A 140 26.30 10.06 21.25
CA PRO A 140 25.08 10.21 22.02
C PRO A 140 25.16 11.36 23.02
N ILE A 141 24.02 12.02 23.22
CA ILE A 141 23.75 12.92 24.35
C ILE A 141 22.81 12.18 25.29
N ALA A 142 23.35 11.78 26.45
CA ALA A 142 22.58 11.13 27.50
C ALA A 142 21.81 12.19 28.31
N GLU A 143 20.56 12.48 27.92
CA GLU A 143 19.63 13.19 28.80
C GLU A 143 19.04 12.17 29.79
N GLN A 144 19.14 12.42 31.09
CA GLN A 144 18.75 11.43 32.10
C GLN A 144 17.25 11.43 32.45
N ASN A 145 16.50 12.45 32.01
CA ASN A 145 15.11 12.63 32.43
C ASN A 145 14.11 12.57 31.26
N TYR A 146 13.30 11.51 31.23
CA TYR A 146 12.34 11.25 30.15
C TYR A 146 11.24 12.32 30.01
N ASP A 147 10.81 12.93 31.12
CA ASP A 147 9.72 13.91 31.11
C ASP A 147 10.14 15.25 30.49
N ARG A 148 11.43 15.56 30.52
CA ARG A 148 11.97 16.80 29.97
C ARG A 148 12.10 16.77 28.44
N ILE A 149 12.12 15.59 27.83
CA ILE A 149 12.45 15.45 26.40
C ILE A 149 11.44 16.14 25.48
N LYS A 150 10.16 16.20 25.87
CA LYS A 150 9.12 16.85 25.05
C LYS A 150 9.40 18.34 24.81
N TYR A 151 10.12 18.98 25.74
CA TYR A 151 10.35 20.42 25.73
C TYR A 151 11.70 20.82 25.16
N ILE A 152 12.60 19.85 24.96
CA ILE A 152 13.93 20.09 24.39
C ILE A 152 13.79 20.61 22.96
N LYS A 153 14.51 21.70 22.67
CA LYS A 153 14.69 22.26 21.34
C LYS A 153 16.15 22.09 20.92
N TRP A 154 16.34 21.86 19.63
CA TRP A 154 17.64 21.68 19.02
C TRP A 154 17.80 22.73 17.94
N HIS A 155 18.93 23.43 17.95
CA HIS A 155 19.29 24.38 16.90
C HIS A 155 20.72 24.12 16.47
N ILE A 156 20.95 24.05 15.15
CA ILE A 156 22.26 23.79 14.55
C ILE A 156 22.62 25.05 13.78
N LYS A 157 23.76 25.66 14.12
CA LYS A 157 24.26 26.85 13.44
C LYS A 157 25.79 26.85 13.41
N ASP A 158 26.36 27.10 12.25
CA ASP A 158 27.80 27.32 12.04
C ASP A 158 28.68 26.23 12.70
N GLY A 159 28.32 24.96 12.55
CA GLY A 159 29.09 23.84 13.14
C GLY A 159 28.94 23.68 14.66
N THR A 160 28.05 24.43 15.30
CA THR A 160 27.71 24.29 16.72
C THR A 160 26.30 23.77 16.90
N LEU A 161 26.14 22.80 17.80
CA LEU A 161 24.86 22.24 18.19
C LEU A 161 24.41 22.85 19.52
N HIS A 162 23.30 23.58 19.50
CA HIS A 162 22.69 24.11 20.71
C HIS A 162 21.59 23.17 21.22
N HIS A 163 21.83 22.61 22.40
CA HIS A 163 20.86 21.89 23.20
C HIS A 163 20.14 22.87 24.11
N ILE A 164 18.86 23.13 23.84
CA ILE A 164 18.05 24.11 24.55
C ILE A 164 17.06 23.37 25.44
N LEU A 165 17.26 23.47 26.76
CA LEU A 165 16.44 22.84 27.78
C LEU A 165 15.69 23.91 28.58
N PRO A 166 14.35 24.00 28.45
CA PRO A 166 13.56 24.85 29.33
C PRO A 166 13.42 24.18 30.71
N ILE A 167 13.71 24.94 31.76
CA ILE A 167 13.54 24.55 33.16
C ILE A 167 12.42 25.44 33.74
N TYR A 168 11.23 24.87 33.86
CA TYR A 168 10.06 25.55 34.41
C TYR A 168 10.37 26.17 35.80
N ASN A 169 9.87 27.38 36.03
CA ASN A 169 10.08 28.20 37.24
C ASN A 169 11.54 28.61 37.51
N SER A 170 12.44 28.51 36.52
CA SER A 170 13.83 28.94 36.68
C SER A 170 14.43 29.64 35.45
N GLY A 171 14.36 29.02 34.27
CA GLY A 171 15.00 29.60 33.09
C GLY A 171 15.22 28.64 31.93
N VAL A 172 15.93 29.10 30.91
CA VAL A 172 16.34 28.29 29.76
C VAL A 172 17.84 28.00 29.88
N GLU A 173 18.19 26.72 29.89
CA GLU A 173 19.57 26.28 29.81
C GLU A 173 19.93 25.99 28.35
N VAL A 174 20.93 26.68 27.84
CA VAL A 174 21.47 26.46 26.49
C VAL A 174 22.87 25.88 26.65
N THR A 175 23.03 24.62 26.27
CA THR A 175 24.34 23.98 26.20
C THR A 175 24.75 23.83 24.74
N SER A 176 25.88 24.42 24.39
CA SER A 176 26.49 24.33 23.07
C SER A 176 27.52 23.21 23.05
N TYR A 177 27.44 22.38 22.02
CA TYR A 177 28.39 21.32 21.71
C TYR A 177 29.03 21.59 20.35
N ASP A 178 30.28 21.19 20.18
CA ASP A 178 30.86 21.04 18.87
C ASP A 178 30.11 19.90 18.15
N SER A 179 29.64 20.19 16.95
CA SER A 179 28.68 19.31 16.29
C SER A 179 29.32 18.04 15.70
N LYS A 180 30.64 18.05 15.44
CA LYS A 180 31.39 16.92 14.88
C LYS A 180 31.98 16.03 15.96
N THR A 181 32.62 16.63 16.96
CA THR A 181 33.34 15.92 18.04
C THR A 181 32.43 15.58 19.22
N GLY A 182 31.37 16.34 19.45
CA GLY A 182 30.52 16.23 20.63
C GLY A 182 31.10 16.90 21.87
N ASP A 183 32.23 17.61 21.74
CA ASP A 183 32.86 18.31 22.85
C ASP A 183 31.94 19.42 23.36
N LYS A 184 31.75 19.46 24.68
CA LYS A 184 30.92 20.48 25.33
C LYS A 184 31.67 21.81 25.32
N LEU A 185 31.20 22.77 24.52
CA LEU A 185 31.83 24.08 24.37
C LEU A 185 31.46 25.03 25.52
N LYS A 186 30.16 25.26 25.73
CA LYS A 186 29.68 26.24 26.73
C LYS A 186 28.26 25.93 27.17
N THR A 187 27.99 26.00 28.46
CA THR A 187 26.61 26.08 28.99
C THR A 187 26.33 27.50 29.45
N ARG A 188 25.21 28.07 29.00
CA ARG A 188 24.67 29.34 29.50
C ARG A 188 23.29 29.06 30.07
N ARG A 189 23.05 29.50 31.30
CA ARG A 189 21.71 29.50 31.89
C ARG A 189 21.15 30.91 31.79
N VAL A 190 20.13 31.07 30.97
CA VAL A 190 19.37 32.31 30.89
C VAL A 190 18.29 32.22 31.96
N SER A 191 18.41 33.03 32.99
CA SER A 191 17.36 33.15 34.01
C SER A 191 16.10 33.64 33.30
N ALA A 192 15.04 32.83 33.35
CA ALA A 192 13.71 33.23 32.91
C ALA A 192 12.71 32.83 34.00
N PRO A 193 12.80 33.44 35.20
CA PRO A 193 11.90 33.14 36.31
C PRO A 193 10.47 33.66 36.02
N PHE A 194 10.34 34.52 35.00
CA PHE A 194 9.15 35.14 34.43
C PHE A 194 9.53 35.66 33.02
N ILE A 195 8.79 35.31 31.98
CA ILE A 195 8.73 36.11 30.76
C ILE A 195 7.68 37.20 31.05
N THR A 196 8.09 38.45 31.16
CA THR A 196 7.31 39.73 31.16
C THR A 196 8.29 40.82 30.69
N GLN A 197 8.02 41.90 29.93
CA GLN A 197 6.82 42.69 29.68
C GLN A 197 5.70 41.93 28.97
N GLU A 198 4.48 42.05 29.49
CA GLU A 198 3.31 42.03 28.63
C GLU A 198 3.54 43.08 27.53
N THR A 199 3.97 42.67 26.34
CA THR A 199 3.38 43.33 25.17
C THR A 199 1.91 43.03 25.28
N ASP A 200 1.18 43.94 25.91
CA ASP A 200 -0.28 43.92 25.88
C ASP A 200 -0.65 43.62 24.44
N ILE A 201 -1.50 42.64 24.20
CA ILE A 201 -1.96 42.36 22.84
C ILE A 201 -2.53 43.64 22.19
N ASN A 202 -3.01 44.59 23.00
CA ASN A 202 -3.37 45.94 22.58
C ASN A 202 -2.21 46.74 21.95
N THR A 203 -0.95 46.55 22.39
CA THR A 203 0.24 47.14 21.74
C THR A 203 0.55 46.50 20.40
N ILE A 204 0.15 45.23 20.21
CA ILE A 204 0.37 44.49 18.97
C ILE A 204 -0.76 44.76 17.98
N PHE A 205 -2.04 44.74 18.37
CA PHE A 205 -3.21 44.83 17.48
C PHE A 205 -4.09 46.08 17.66
N GLY A 206 -3.83 46.91 18.67
CA GLY A 206 -4.67 48.05 19.07
C GLY A 206 -5.76 47.68 20.08
N ALA A 207 -6.40 48.69 20.70
CA ALA A 207 -7.57 48.47 21.55
C ALA A 207 -8.75 47.95 20.70
N GLY A 208 -9.30 46.77 21.05
CA GLY A 208 -10.47 46.18 20.39
C GLY A 208 -10.26 44.82 19.73
N ALA A 209 -9.04 44.26 19.72
CA ALA A 209 -8.82 42.89 19.27
C ALA A 209 -9.51 41.89 20.21
N GLN A 210 -10.17 40.88 19.64
CA GLN A 210 -10.86 39.84 20.40
C GLN A 210 -10.11 38.50 20.29
N GLY A 211 -9.93 37.83 21.44
CA GLY A 211 -9.34 36.50 21.49
C GLY A 211 -10.27 35.42 20.91
N PRO A 212 -9.76 34.20 20.68
CA PRO A 212 -8.47 33.67 21.14
C PRO A 212 -7.27 34.09 20.26
N TYR A 213 -6.12 34.26 20.90
CA TYR A 213 -4.85 34.57 20.24
C TYR A 213 -3.99 33.31 20.10
N LEU A 214 -3.44 33.05 18.91
CA LEU A 214 -2.56 31.91 18.65
C LEU A 214 -1.15 32.39 18.33
N LEU A 215 -0.14 31.84 19.02
CA LEU A 215 1.27 32.14 18.77
C LEU A 215 1.92 30.97 18.01
N GLU A 216 2.56 31.27 16.89
CA GLU A 216 3.29 30.29 16.09
C GLU A 216 4.71 30.79 15.81
N SER A 217 5.69 29.87 15.78
CA SER A 217 7.04 30.22 15.32
C SER A 217 7.05 30.24 13.80
N VAL A 218 7.58 31.31 13.21
CA VAL A 218 7.81 31.39 11.76
C VAL A 218 9.05 30.59 11.40
N LEU A 219 9.01 29.85 10.29
CA LEU A 219 10.15 29.11 9.76
C LEU A 219 11.10 30.06 9.01
N GLY A 220 12.41 29.82 9.09
CA GLY A 220 13.40 30.59 8.34
C GLY A 220 14.69 30.83 9.13
N GLU A 221 15.46 31.81 8.67
CA GLU A 221 16.78 32.15 9.23
C GLU A 221 16.73 33.00 10.50
N GLU A 222 15.60 33.66 10.80
CA GLU A 222 15.44 34.55 11.95
C GLU A 222 14.38 34.06 12.94
N PRO A 223 14.61 34.26 14.27
CA PRO A 223 13.65 33.89 15.29
C PRO A 223 12.49 34.89 15.32
N ILE A 224 11.38 34.48 14.72
CA ILE A 224 10.20 35.32 14.60
C ILE A 224 8.97 34.56 15.09
N VAL A 225 8.10 35.28 15.80
CA VAL A 225 6.81 34.76 16.28
C VAL A 225 5.69 35.46 15.54
N SER A 226 4.79 34.70 14.94
CA SER A 226 3.53 35.21 14.42
C SER A 226 2.45 35.06 15.50
N ILE A 227 1.58 36.06 15.56
CA ILE A 227 0.46 36.11 16.50
C ILE A 227 -0.78 36.28 15.64
N SER A 228 -1.78 35.43 15.79
CA SER A 228 -3.08 35.60 15.14
C SER A 228 -4.15 36.09 16.12
N ALA A 229 -5.07 36.92 15.63
CA ALA A 229 -6.18 37.52 16.37
C ALA A 229 -7.49 37.40 15.57
N ASP A 230 -8.62 37.74 16.20
CA ASP A 230 -9.94 37.82 15.57
C ASP A 230 -10.35 36.49 14.90
N ASN A 231 -10.27 35.38 15.64
CA ASN A 231 -10.53 34.02 15.12
C ASN A 231 -9.66 33.63 13.90
N ASN A 232 -8.37 33.98 13.93
CA ASN A 232 -7.40 33.68 12.88
C ASN A 232 -7.69 34.38 11.54
N GLN A 233 -8.32 35.56 11.58
CA GLN A 233 -8.53 36.39 10.39
C GLN A 233 -7.35 37.31 10.08
N ARG A 234 -6.62 37.77 11.09
CA ARG A 234 -5.44 38.63 10.96
C ARG A 234 -4.25 38.05 11.73
N LYS A 235 -3.05 38.22 11.18
CA LYS A 235 -1.76 37.88 11.79
C LYS A 235 -0.87 39.11 11.87
N ARG A 236 -0.12 39.26 12.95
CA ARG A 236 0.98 40.22 13.09
C ARG A 236 2.24 39.48 13.50
N ILE A 237 3.39 40.09 13.22
CA ILE A 237 4.70 39.47 13.43
C ILE A 237 5.46 40.23 14.53
N LEU A 238 6.09 39.46 15.42
CA LEU A 238 6.98 39.95 16.45
C LEU A 238 8.41 39.45 16.18
N LEU A 239 9.32 40.39 15.97
CA LEU A 239 10.77 40.13 15.92
C LEU A 239 11.28 39.89 17.34
N VAL A 240 11.87 38.72 17.57
CA VAL A 240 12.39 38.34 18.89
C VAL A 240 13.87 38.70 18.97
N GLY A 241 14.19 39.82 19.62
CA GLY A 241 15.55 40.30 19.92
C GLY A 241 15.70 40.69 21.39
N GLU A 242 16.73 41.47 21.73
CA GLU A 242 16.87 42.05 23.09
C GLU A 242 15.71 42.98 23.45
N VAL A 243 15.15 43.65 22.43
CA VAL A 243 13.88 44.38 22.50
C VAL A 243 12.97 43.79 21.42
N SER A 244 11.77 43.35 21.81
CA SER A 244 10.80 42.80 20.87
C SER A 244 10.14 43.91 20.05
N ILE A 245 10.30 43.87 18.73
CA ILE A 245 9.77 44.89 17.82
C ILE A 245 8.53 44.31 17.11
N PRO A 246 7.31 44.83 17.38
CA PRO A 246 6.13 44.43 16.65
C PRO A 246 6.09 45.12 15.29
N ILE A 247 5.94 44.35 14.23
CA ILE A 247 5.69 44.88 12.88
C ILE A 247 4.19 45.16 12.79
N GLN A 248 3.80 46.44 12.67
CA GLN A 248 2.39 46.86 12.71
C GLN A 248 1.57 46.54 11.44
N ARG A 249 2.12 45.77 10.50
CA ARG A 249 1.42 45.34 9.29
C ARG A 249 0.50 44.15 9.59
N ASP A 250 -0.79 44.30 9.30
CA ASP A 250 -1.72 43.19 9.31
C ASP A 250 -1.48 42.28 8.10
N ILE A 251 -1.34 40.99 8.39
CA ILE A 251 -1.21 39.90 7.41
C ILE A 251 -2.50 39.09 7.44
N VAL A 252 -2.89 38.53 6.30
CA VAL A 252 -4.07 37.66 6.23
C VAL A 252 -3.84 36.42 7.11
N GLY A 253 -4.83 36.05 7.93
CA GLY A 253 -4.65 35.00 8.94
C GLY A 253 -4.43 33.58 8.37
N ASP A 254 -4.82 33.32 7.12
CA ASP A 254 -4.53 32.08 6.40
C ASP A 254 -3.14 32.05 5.77
N ALA A 255 -2.42 33.17 5.74
CA ALA A 255 -1.08 33.24 5.16
C ALA A 255 -0.07 32.46 6.02
N MET A 256 0.76 31.69 5.31
CA MET A 256 1.88 30.95 5.86
C MET A 256 3.16 31.75 5.64
N LEU A 257 3.97 31.87 6.67
CA LEU A 257 5.11 32.78 6.70
C LEU A 257 6.43 32.02 6.64
N TYR A 258 7.37 32.54 5.85
CA TYR A 258 8.75 32.04 5.81
C TYR A 258 9.74 33.21 5.65
N ILE A 259 10.90 33.14 6.31
CA ILE A 259 11.92 34.19 6.24
C ILE A 259 13.16 33.68 5.49
N VAL A 260 13.59 34.46 4.51
CA VAL A 260 14.80 34.18 3.72
C VAL A 260 15.68 35.43 3.67
N SER A 261 17.00 35.27 3.62
CA SER A 261 17.89 36.39 3.31
C SER A 261 18.20 36.46 1.81
N VAL A 262 18.10 37.65 1.25
CA VAL A 262 18.42 37.96 -0.15
C VAL A 262 19.34 39.17 -0.16
N ASP A 263 20.55 39.04 -0.71
CA ASP A 263 21.53 40.15 -0.78
C ASP A 263 21.77 40.85 0.58
N ASN A 264 21.81 40.09 1.69
CA ASN A 264 21.90 40.55 3.09
C ASN A 264 20.67 41.30 3.63
N GLU A 265 19.62 41.50 2.83
CA GLU A 265 18.32 41.96 3.31
C GLU A 265 17.49 40.76 3.80
N LYS A 266 16.62 41.00 4.77
CA LYS A 266 15.70 39.99 5.32
C LYS A 266 14.34 40.16 4.68
N VAL A 267 13.88 39.11 4.01
CA VAL A 267 12.65 39.10 3.21
C VAL A 267 11.65 38.16 3.85
N LEU A 268 10.44 38.65 4.06
CA LEU A 268 9.28 37.90 4.47
C LEU A 268 8.54 37.38 3.24
N LEU A 269 8.34 36.06 3.18
CA LEU A 269 7.54 35.38 2.17
C LEU A 269 6.18 35.00 2.80
N GLU A 270 5.11 35.56 2.24
CA GLU A 270 3.72 35.27 2.60
C GLU A 270 3.13 34.34 1.55
N THR A 271 2.84 33.10 1.92
CA THR A 271 2.21 32.11 1.04
C THR A 271 0.73 32.03 1.34
N THR A 272 -0.11 32.31 0.34
CA THR A 272 -1.56 32.12 0.41
C THR A 272 -2.01 31.13 -0.66
N TYR A 273 -3.08 30.39 -0.37
CA TYR A 273 -3.62 29.39 -1.27
C TYR A 273 -5.12 29.58 -1.43
N LYS A 274 -5.56 29.99 -2.62
CA LYS A 274 -6.99 30.20 -2.93
C LYS A 274 -7.31 29.62 -4.30
N ASN A 275 -8.33 28.76 -4.36
CA ASN A 275 -8.85 28.17 -5.61
C ASN A 275 -7.80 27.51 -6.52
N GLY A 276 -6.83 26.78 -5.95
CA GLY A 276 -5.76 26.12 -6.74
C GLY A 276 -4.62 27.05 -7.17
N ILE A 277 -4.65 28.30 -6.72
CA ILE A 277 -3.60 29.29 -6.95
C ILE A 277 -2.79 29.42 -5.67
N THR A 278 -1.48 29.18 -5.79
CA THR A 278 -0.52 29.47 -4.74
C THR A 278 0.15 30.79 -5.06
N GLU A 279 -0.04 31.76 -4.19
CA GLU A 279 0.56 33.09 -4.29
C GLU A 279 1.57 33.27 -3.17
N ILE A 280 2.82 33.57 -3.53
CA ILE A 280 3.92 33.88 -2.62
C ILE A 280 4.26 35.35 -2.81
N VAL A 281 3.88 36.18 -1.84
CA VAL A 281 4.20 37.62 -1.84
C VAL A 281 5.48 37.83 -1.03
N ALA A 282 6.45 38.51 -1.62
CA ALA A 282 7.71 38.86 -0.96
C ALA A 282 7.69 40.32 -0.51
N SER A 283 8.07 40.58 0.73
CA SER A 283 8.20 41.93 1.28
C SER A 283 9.42 42.04 2.19
N GLU A 284 10.00 43.24 2.25
CA GLU A 284 11.10 43.52 3.16
C GLU A 284 10.60 43.49 4.62
N LEU A 285 11.34 42.81 5.51
CA LEU A 285 10.86 42.48 6.85
C LEU A 285 10.59 43.71 7.73
N LEU A 286 11.49 44.70 7.74
CA LEU A 286 11.39 45.87 8.63
C LEU A 286 10.49 46.97 8.04
N THR A 287 10.62 47.25 6.75
CA THR A 287 9.90 48.36 6.09
C THR A 287 8.55 47.93 5.53
N SER A 288 8.27 46.63 5.43
CA SER A 288 7.12 46.06 4.73
C SER A 288 6.98 46.49 3.26
N LYS A 289 8.07 46.93 2.61
CA LYS A 289 8.06 47.31 1.20
C LYS A 289 7.90 46.06 0.31
N PRO A 290 6.95 46.05 -0.64
CA PRO A 290 6.75 44.89 -1.51
C PRO A 290 7.91 44.73 -2.50
N MET A 291 8.33 43.49 -2.73
CA MET A 291 9.40 43.11 -3.67
C MET A 291 8.81 42.28 -4.83
N PRO A 292 8.21 42.92 -5.85
CA PRO A 292 7.48 42.22 -6.90
C PRO A 292 8.34 41.25 -7.72
N ASN A 293 9.65 41.50 -7.83
CA ASN A 293 10.58 40.64 -8.54
C ASN A 293 10.75 39.25 -7.89
N LEU A 294 10.39 39.11 -6.61
CA LEU A 294 10.46 37.87 -5.85
C LEU A 294 9.06 37.28 -5.59
N SER A 295 7.99 38.03 -5.87
CA SER A 295 6.62 37.53 -5.71
C SER A 295 6.23 36.61 -6.87
N ILE A 296 5.55 35.52 -6.55
CA ILE A 296 5.25 34.43 -7.47
C ILE A 296 3.77 34.07 -7.34
N SER A 297 3.08 33.90 -8.46
CA SER A 297 1.73 33.32 -8.49
C SER A 297 1.71 32.17 -9.49
N VAL A 298 1.31 30.99 -9.02
CA VAL A 298 1.29 29.76 -9.82
C VAL A 298 -0.01 29.01 -9.62
N THR A 299 -0.63 28.65 -10.73
CA THR A 299 -1.82 27.79 -10.78
C THR A 299 -1.37 26.33 -10.90
N HIS A 300 -1.87 25.47 -10.01
CA HIS A 300 -1.57 24.04 -10.06
C HIS A 300 -2.67 23.18 -9.40
N ASN A 301 -2.75 21.92 -9.80
CA ASN A 301 -3.67 20.94 -9.20
C ASN A 301 -2.98 19.95 -8.25
N ALA A 302 -1.65 20.08 -8.06
CA ALA A 302 -0.84 19.08 -7.36
C ALA A 302 -0.71 19.30 -5.85
N LEU A 303 -0.77 20.56 -5.37
CA LEU A 303 -0.62 20.88 -3.95
C LEU A 303 -1.91 21.46 -3.39
N LEU A 304 -2.16 21.20 -2.12
CA LEU A 304 -3.21 21.81 -1.32
C LEU A 304 -2.61 22.62 -0.17
N SER A 305 -3.01 23.88 0.01
CA SER A 305 -2.52 24.74 1.11
C SER A 305 -1.01 24.60 1.38
N PRO A 306 -0.15 24.76 0.35
CA PRO A 306 1.28 24.51 0.48
C PRO A 306 1.94 25.47 1.48
N THR A 307 2.91 24.94 2.22
CA THR A 307 3.78 25.66 3.15
C THR A 307 5.21 25.61 2.63
N ILE A 308 5.95 26.71 2.75
CA ILE A 308 7.38 26.73 2.40
C ILE A 308 8.15 26.05 3.54
N VAL A 309 8.84 24.95 3.23
CA VAL A 309 9.69 24.24 4.21
C VAL A 309 11.13 24.73 4.15
N SER A 310 11.58 25.11 2.96
CA SER A 310 12.89 25.71 2.74
C SER A 310 12.86 26.60 1.51
N SER A 311 13.62 27.68 1.53
CA SER A 311 13.74 28.63 0.43
C SER A 311 15.17 29.14 0.31
N VAL A 312 15.70 29.21 -0.90
CA VAL A 312 17.03 29.79 -1.18
C VAL A 312 16.98 30.62 -2.46
N CYS A 313 17.53 31.84 -2.40
CA CYS A 313 17.49 32.83 -3.46
C CYS A 313 18.91 33.22 -3.91
N PRO A 314 19.64 32.34 -4.62
CA PRO A 314 20.99 32.64 -5.08
C PRO A 314 20.95 33.72 -6.17
N ARG A 315 21.96 34.60 -6.13
CA ARG A 315 22.23 35.58 -7.17
C ARG A 315 22.89 34.89 -8.37
N GLN A 316 22.27 35.02 -9.54
CA GLN A 316 22.81 34.56 -10.81
C GLN A 316 23.19 35.76 -11.69
N THR A 317 23.91 35.50 -12.78
CA THR A 317 24.33 36.53 -13.75
C THR A 317 23.15 37.30 -14.38
N ARG A 318 21.95 36.71 -14.40
CA ARG A 318 20.71 37.30 -14.94
C ARG A 318 19.77 37.88 -13.88
N GLY A 319 20.16 37.90 -12.60
CA GLY A 319 19.33 38.37 -11.47
C GLY A 319 19.23 37.36 -10.33
N VAL A 320 18.43 37.70 -9.32
CA VAL A 320 18.16 36.82 -8.16
C VAL A 320 17.11 35.78 -8.56
N THR A 321 17.40 34.52 -8.22
CA THR A 321 16.57 33.39 -8.63
C THR A 321 16.13 32.58 -7.43
N CYS A 322 14.89 32.73 -6.96
CA CYS A 322 14.41 31.98 -5.80
C CYS A 322 13.94 30.57 -6.16
N ARG A 323 14.29 29.63 -5.29
CA ARG A 323 13.78 28.25 -5.29
C ARG A 323 13.08 28.00 -3.96
N HIS A 324 11.84 27.54 -4.03
CA HIS A 324 11.03 27.24 -2.85
C HIS A 324 10.64 25.78 -2.86
N LEU A 325 10.94 25.06 -1.78
CA LEU A 325 10.39 23.72 -1.54
C LEU A 325 9.07 23.87 -0.79
N LEU A 326 7.99 23.47 -1.44
CA LEU A 326 6.64 23.50 -0.91
C LEU A 326 6.24 22.11 -0.40
N ALA A 327 5.68 22.04 0.80
CA ALA A 327 5.03 20.86 1.34
C ALA A 327 3.56 21.15 1.62
N SER A 328 2.68 20.28 1.13
CA SER A 328 1.24 20.39 1.30
C SER A 328 0.75 19.66 2.55
N GLU A 329 -0.40 20.09 3.08
CA GLU A 329 -1.13 19.34 4.12
C GLU A 329 -1.48 17.91 3.72
N ASP A 330 -1.59 17.65 2.42
CA ASP A 330 -1.90 16.33 1.88
C ASP A 330 -0.69 15.42 1.69
N HIS A 331 0.49 15.89 2.15
CA HIS A 331 1.81 15.28 2.02
C HIS A 331 2.41 15.30 0.60
N SER A 332 1.82 16.01 -0.36
CA SER A 332 2.51 16.29 -1.62
C SER A 332 3.63 17.30 -1.43
N VAL A 333 4.69 17.14 -2.21
CA VAL A 333 5.88 17.98 -2.19
C VAL A 333 6.13 18.49 -3.59
N ALA A 334 6.49 19.76 -3.73
CA ALA A 334 6.92 20.28 -5.01
C ALA A 334 8.01 21.33 -4.88
N LEU A 335 8.78 21.47 -5.95
CA LEU A 335 9.80 22.51 -6.07
C LEU A 335 9.33 23.59 -7.05
N LEU A 336 9.31 24.82 -6.57
CA LEU A 336 8.94 26.00 -7.33
C LEU A 336 10.19 26.83 -7.68
N GLN A 337 10.28 27.27 -8.93
CA GLN A 337 11.35 28.14 -9.42
C GLN A 337 10.81 29.08 -10.52
N HIS A 338 11.01 30.40 -10.37
CA HIS A 338 10.61 31.44 -11.34
C HIS A 338 9.19 31.27 -11.94
N ASN A 339 8.15 31.29 -11.10
CA ASN A 339 6.75 31.11 -11.52
C ASN A 339 6.43 29.77 -12.21
N LYS A 340 7.32 28.77 -12.12
CA LYS A 340 7.07 27.43 -12.66
C LYS A 340 7.29 26.36 -11.62
N LEU A 341 6.37 25.41 -11.58
CA LEU A 341 6.53 24.15 -10.86
C LEU A 341 7.52 23.25 -11.64
N ILE A 342 8.67 22.93 -11.05
CA ILE A 342 9.68 22.09 -11.71
C ILE A 342 9.22 20.63 -11.69
N TRP A 343 8.89 20.14 -10.51
CA TRP A 343 8.42 18.79 -10.27
C TRP A 343 7.49 18.78 -9.06
N ALA A 344 6.61 17.78 -9.01
CA ALA A 344 5.76 17.45 -7.88
C ALA A 344 5.89 15.95 -7.57
N ARG A 345 5.79 15.61 -6.28
CA ARG A 345 5.91 14.25 -5.75
C ARG A 345 4.78 14.00 -4.77
N GLU A 346 4.14 12.85 -4.92
CA GLU A 346 3.05 12.40 -4.05
C GLU A 346 3.62 11.56 -2.90
N GLU A 347 4.14 12.19 -1.85
CA GLU A 347 4.71 11.48 -0.68
C GLU A 347 3.61 10.95 0.28
N ALA A 348 2.33 11.19 -0.01
CA ALA A 348 1.20 10.61 0.71
C ALA A 348 1.17 9.07 0.61
N LEU A 349 1.67 8.51 -0.51
CA LEU A 349 1.74 7.08 -0.76
C LEU A 349 2.67 6.32 0.19
N ALA A 350 3.52 7.01 0.94
CA ALA A 350 4.33 6.42 2.01
C ALA A 350 3.51 6.01 3.25
N ASN A 351 2.25 6.43 3.36
CA ASN A 351 1.39 6.10 4.49
C ASN A 351 -0.02 5.71 4.02
N ILE A 352 -0.10 4.50 3.46
CA ILE A 352 -1.32 3.84 3.01
C ILE A 352 -2.00 3.12 4.18
N VAL A 353 -3.32 3.29 4.27
CA VAL A 353 -4.18 2.74 5.32
C VAL A 353 -5.08 1.63 4.80
N ALA A 354 -5.59 1.76 3.56
CA ALA A 354 -6.44 0.74 2.94
C ALA A 354 -6.06 0.52 1.48
N VAL A 355 -6.20 -0.73 1.03
CA VAL A 355 -5.87 -1.19 -0.31
C VAL A 355 -6.96 -2.13 -0.77
N GLU A 356 -7.43 -1.96 -2.01
CA GLU A 356 -8.25 -2.95 -2.70
C GLU A 356 -7.79 -3.10 -4.15
N ILE A 357 -7.73 -4.33 -4.67
CA ILE A 357 -7.39 -4.61 -6.06
C ILE A 357 -8.66 -5.00 -6.82
N ILE A 358 -9.03 -4.20 -7.81
CA ILE A 358 -10.32 -4.26 -8.50
C ILE A 358 -10.11 -4.65 -9.96
N GLU A 359 -11.02 -5.48 -10.47
CA GLU A 359 -11.00 -5.88 -11.87
C GLU A 359 -11.31 -4.69 -12.80
N LEU A 360 -10.60 -4.62 -13.93
CA LEU A 360 -10.87 -3.63 -14.96
C LEU A 360 -12.19 -3.93 -15.68
N PRO A 361 -12.79 -2.93 -16.37
CA PRO A 361 -13.97 -3.15 -17.19
C PRO A 361 -13.70 -4.13 -18.35
N MET A 362 -14.77 -4.77 -18.80
CA MET A 362 -14.77 -5.68 -19.95
C MET A 362 -14.51 -4.90 -21.25
N SER A 363 -13.90 -5.57 -22.23
CA SER A 363 -13.70 -4.99 -23.56
C SER A 363 -15.05 -4.77 -24.26
N ASP A 364 -15.13 -3.82 -25.18
CA ASP A 364 -16.35 -3.57 -25.97
C ASP A 364 -16.88 -4.86 -26.63
N ARG A 365 -15.95 -5.71 -27.09
CA ARG A 365 -16.30 -7.03 -27.67
C ARG A 365 -16.93 -7.96 -26.65
N ASP A 366 -16.41 -8.01 -25.43
CA ASP A 366 -16.96 -8.88 -24.38
C ASP A 366 -18.27 -8.31 -23.82
N GLN A 367 -18.45 -6.98 -23.85
CA GLN A 367 -19.73 -6.34 -23.54
C GLN A 367 -20.82 -6.70 -24.55
N GLU A 368 -20.50 -6.71 -25.86
CA GLU A 368 -21.43 -7.17 -26.90
C GLU A 368 -21.87 -8.62 -26.65
N ILE A 369 -20.96 -9.48 -26.19
CA ILE A 369 -21.28 -10.87 -25.81
C ILE A 369 -22.25 -10.91 -24.63
N GLU A 370 -22.03 -10.12 -23.57
CA GLU A 370 -22.98 -10.06 -22.44
C GLU A 370 -24.37 -9.59 -22.91
N THR A 371 -24.45 -8.58 -23.80
CA THR A 371 -25.74 -8.15 -24.37
C THR A 371 -26.39 -9.21 -25.28
N GLU A 372 -25.62 -10.12 -25.86
CA GLU A 372 -26.15 -11.28 -26.61
C GLU A 372 -26.87 -12.26 -25.70
N PHE A 373 -26.55 -12.31 -24.40
CA PHE A 373 -27.14 -13.23 -23.43
C PHE A 373 -28.02 -12.58 -22.36
N ASP A 374 -28.05 -11.25 -22.24
CA ASP A 374 -28.90 -10.56 -21.26
C ASP A 374 -30.39 -10.72 -21.61
N GLN A 375 -31.15 -11.32 -20.70
CA GLN A 375 -32.56 -11.70 -20.88
C GLN A 375 -33.53 -10.59 -20.43
N LYS A 376 -33.05 -9.45 -19.93
CA LYS A 376 -33.88 -8.42 -19.27
C LYS A 376 -34.72 -7.53 -20.20
N GLU A 377 -34.69 -7.69 -21.52
CA GLU A 377 -35.58 -6.98 -22.45
C GLU A 377 -36.79 -7.82 -22.91
N SER A 378 -37.43 -8.58 -22.01
CA SER A 378 -38.76 -9.13 -22.28
C SER A 378 -39.82 -8.08 -21.96
N ILE A 379 -40.18 -7.29 -22.96
CA ILE A 379 -41.43 -6.52 -22.98
C ILE A 379 -42.59 -7.51 -22.82
N ASP A 380 -43.47 -7.25 -21.86
CA ASP A 380 -44.74 -7.95 -21.61
C ASP A 380 -45.60 -8.07 -22.89
N VAL A 381 -45.42 -9.12 -23.71
CA VAL A 381 -46.46 -9.69 -24.56
C VAL A 381 -46.14 -11.17 -24.86
N ASP A 382 -47.01 -12.06 -24.38
CA ASP A 382 -47.26 -13.46 -24.80
C ASP A 382 -46.09 -14.37 -25.22
N SER A 383 -45.78 -15.26 -24.27
CA SER A 383 -44.95 -16.47 -24.22
C SER A 383 -44.92 -17.47 -25.41
N SER A 384 -44.78 -17.07 -26.68
CA SER A 384 -44.65 -18.07 -27.77
C SER A 384 -43.70 -17.80 -28.96
N TRP A 385 -42.88 -16.73 -28.98
CA TRP A 385 -41.91 -16.48 -30.07
C TRP A 385 -40.45 -16.21 -29.67
N ASP A 386 -40.03 -16.54 -28.44
CA ASP A 386 -38.75 -16.07 -27.88
C ASP A 386 -37.47 -16.83 -28.32
N VAL A 387 -37.56 -18.00 -28.96
CA VAL A 387 -36.36 -18.72 -29.44
C VAL A 387 -35.85 -18.15 -30.77
N LEU A 388 -36.76 -17.71 -31.64
CA LEU A 388 -36.42 -17.11 -32.93
C LEU A 388 -35.79 -15.73 -32.75
N SER A 389 -36.30 -14.90 -31.83
CA SER A 389 -35.69 -13.62 -31.46
C SER A 389 -34.27 -13.82 -30.91
N MET A 390 -34.06 -14.77 -30.00
CA MET A 390 -32.74 -15.15 -29.49
C MET A 390 -31.81 -15.62 -30.61
N MET A 391 -32.31 -16.46 -31.54
CA MET A 391 -31.53 -16.93 -32.69
C MET A 391 -31.17 -15.78 -33.63
N PHE A 392 -32.10 -14.89 -33.96
CA PHE A 392 -31.83 -13.70 -34.78
C PHE A 392 -30.85 -12.75 -34.10
N ARG A 393 -30.96 -12.54 -32.77
CA ARG A 393 -30.01 -11.75 -31.98
C ARG A 393 -28.60 -12.35 -32.05
N ARG A 394 -28.48 -13.66 -31.86
CA ARG A 394 -27.23 -14.40 -31.94
C ARG A 394 -26.62 -14.36 -33.35
N VAL A 395 -27.39 -14.63 -34.40
CA VAL A 395 -26.89 -14.58 -35.79
C VAL A 395 -26.47 -13.17 -36.17
N SER A 396 -27.22 -12.15 -35.76
CA SER A 396 -26.87 -10.74 -35.98
C SER A 396 -25.59 -10.34 -35.24
N SER A 397 -25.43 -10.75 -33.97
CA SER A 397 -24.20 -10.58 -33.17
C SER A 397 -23.00 -11.23 -33.85
N GLN A 398 -23.12 -12.50 -34.24
CA GLN A 398 -22.06 -13.26 -34.92
C GLN A 398 -21.69 -12.64 -36.27
N PHE A 399 -22.66 -12.14 -37.04
CA PHE A 399 -22.40 -11.44 -38.30
C PHE A 399 -21.65 -10.11 -38.07
N LYS A 400 -22.02 -9.35 -37.03
CA LYS A 400 -21.26 -8.14 -36.63
C LYS A 400 -19.82 -8.50 -36.25
N GLN A 401 -19.62 -9.53 -35.42
CA GLN A 401 -18.28 -10.00 -35.03
C GLN A 401 -17.45 -10.46 -36.25
N ALA A 402 -18.05 -11.20 -37.19
CA ALA A 402 -17.40 -11.63 -38.42
C ALA A 402 -17.00 -10.43 -39.29
N LYS A 403 -17.90 -9.44 -39.44
CA LYS A 403 -17.60 -8.19 -40.16
C LYS A 403 -16.42 -7.46 -39.53
N THR A 404 -16.39 -7.32 -38.20
CA THR A 404 -15.28 -6.70 -37.47
C THR A 404 -13.97 -7.49 -37.64
N PHE A 405 -14.02 -8.82 -37.62
CA PHE A 405 -12.87 -9.68 -37.89
C PHE A 405 -12.30 -9.47 -39.30
N PHE A 406 -13.15 -9.50 -40.33
CA PHE A 406 -12.72 -9.22 -41.71
C PHE A 406 -12.15 -7.80 -41.88
N GLN A 407 -12.77 -6.79 -41.25
CA GLN A 407 -12.27 -5.42 -41.24
C GLN A 407 -10.90 -5.29 -40.56
N SER A 408 -10.68 -6.04 -39.46
CA SER A 408 -9.40 -6.07 -38.75
C SER A 408 -8.27 -6.70 -39.57
N ILE A 409 -8.56 -7.75 -40.35
CA ILE A 409 -7.59 -8.39 -41.26
C ILE A 409 -7.23 -7.45 -42.43
N LEU A 410 -8.22 -6.70 -42.93
CA LEU A 410 -8.07 -5.76 -44.04
C LEU A 410 -7.51 -4.39 -43.63
N SER A 411 -7.06 -4.22 -42.37
CA SER A 411 -6.46 -2.99 -41.83
C SER A 411 -7.33 -1.72 -41.94
N PHE A 412 -8.66 -1.86 -42.00
CA PHE A 412 -9.56 -0.71 -41.84
C PHE A 412 -9.85 -0.51 -40.35
N THR A 413 -9.09 0.39 -39.70
CA THR A 413 -9.32 0.74 -38.29
C THR A 413 -10.63 1.51 -38.12
N PRO A 414 -11.60 1.02 -37.33
CA PRO A 414 -12.76 1.82 -36.96
C PRO A 414 -12.36 2.99 -36.05
N GLN A 415 -13.16 4.07 -36.10
CA GLN A 415 -13.00 5.27 -35.27
C GLN A 415 -13.16 4.93 -33.78
N GLN A 416 -12.19 5.39 -32.97
CA GLN A 416 -12.09 5.09 -31.54
C GLN A 416 -13.15 5.81 -30.72
N SER A 417 -13.77 5.09 -29.77
CA SER A 417 -14.61 5.63 -28.71
C SER A 417 -13.76 6.38 -27.67
N ASN A 418 -14.36 7.36 -26.97
CA ASN A 418 -13.70 8.26 -26.02
C ASN A 418 -13.12 7.60 -24.74
N GLN A 419 -13.12 6.27 -24.63
CA GLN A 419 -12.52 5.57 -23.49
C GLN A 419 -11.04 5.29 -23.76
N ARG A 420 -10.18 5.42 -22.74
CA ARG A 420 -8.78 5.01 -22.85
C ARG A 420 -8.74 3.49 -23.11
N ILE A 421 -8.43 3.13 -24.35
CA ILE A 421 -8.36 1.74 -24.87
C ILE A 421 -7.45 0.84 -24.01
N ASP A 422 -6.53 1.41 -23.23
CA ASP A 422 -5.56 0.67 -22.42
C ASP A 422 -6.13 0.10 -21.11
N LEU A 423 -7.22 0.65 -20.55
CA LEU A 423 -7.77 0.25 -19.24
C LEU A 423 -8.85 -0.84 -19.33
N VAL A 424 -8.54 -1.91 -20.04
CA VAL A 424 -9.43 -3.05 -20.25
C VAL A 424 -8.85 -4.29 -19.59
N ARG A 425 -9.74 -5.12 -19.04
CA ARG A 425 -9.39 -6.42 -18.46
C ARG A 425 -8.68 -7.31 -19.49
N ASP A 426 -7.59 -7.94 -19.07
CA ASP A 426 -6.92 -8.98 -19.85
C ASP A 426 -7.59 -10.35 -19.66
N LYS A 427 -7.35 -11.27 -20.61
CA LYS A 427 -7.95 -12.61 -20.59
C LYS A 427 -7.66 -13.40 -19.31
N PHE A 428 -6.49 -13.16 -18.70
CA PHE A 428 -6.03 -13.86 -17.49
C PHE A 428 -6.35 -13.11 -16.19
N GLY A 429 -6.93 -11.90 -16.25
CA GLY A 429 -7.23 -11.10 -15.06
C GLY A 429 -5.99 -10.70 -14.26
N LEU A 430 -4.84 -10.54 -14.90
CA LEU A 430 -3.59 -10.05 -14.29
C LEU A 430 -3.54 -8.50 -14.29
N HIS A 431 -4.24 -7.89 -15.25
CA HIS A 431 -4.36 -6.44 -15.36
C HIS A 431 -5.55 -5.95 -14.53
N LYS A 432 -5.25 -5.25 -13.44
CA LYS A 432 -6.22 -4.78 -12.45
C LYS A 432 -5.90 -3.34 -12.03
N MET A 433 -6.85 -2.70 -11.37
CA MET A 433 -6.69 -1.39 -10.75
C MET A 433 -6.43 -1.57 -9.25
N ILE A 434 -5.33 -1.03 -8.74
CA ILE A 434 -5.05 -0.94 -7.30
C ILE A 434 -5.62 0.38 -6.80
N VAL A 435 -6.62 0.31 -5.93
CA VAL A 435 -7.20 1.48 -5.27
C VAL A 435 -6.60 1.62 -3.88
N LEU A 436 -5.95 2.76 -3.64
CA LEU A 436 -5.23 3.05 -2.40
C LEU A 436 -5.88 4.20 -1.67
N VAL A 437 -5.91 4.11 -0.34
CA VAL A 437 -6.35 5.18 0.55
C VAL A 437 -5.23 5.51 1.52
N THR A 438 -4.88 6.79 1.60
CA THR A 438 -3.85 7.31 2.48
C THR A 438 -4.42 7.86 3.78
N SER A 439 -3.59 7.98 4.81
CA SER A 439 -3.97 8.55 6.12
C SER A 439 -4.43 10.01 6.05
N THR A 440 -4.05 10.76 5.00
CA THR A 440 -4.48 12.16 4.78
C THR A 440 -5.81 12.28 4.04
N GLY A 441 -6.42 11.16 3.64
CA GLY A 441 -7.67 11.13 2.90
C GLY A 441 -7.54 11.34 1.39
N LYS A 442 -6.34 11.13 0.82
CA LYS A 442 -6.16 11.00 -0.63
C LYS A 442 -6.38 9.56 -1.08
N LEU A 443 -7.06 9.40 -2.21
CA LEU A 443 -7.31 8.16 -2.92
C LEU A 443 -6.54 8.18 -4.24
N TYR A 444 -6.00 7.02 -4.61
CA TYR A 444 -5.28 6.82 -5.87
C TYR A 444 -5.78 5.57 -6.57
N GLY A 445 -5.86 5.62 -7.90
CA GLY A 445 -5.99 4.45 -8.75
C GLY A 445 -4.66 4.21 -9.48
N ILE A 446 -4.01 3.09 -9.20
CA ILE A 446 -2.73 2.69 -9.80
C ILE A 446 -2.92 1.44 -10.67
N GLU A 447 -2.39 1.46 -11.88
CA GLU A 447 -2.41 0.30 -12.78
C GLU A 447 -1.43 -0.79 -12.32
N THR A 448 -1.84 -2.07 -12.28
CA THR A 448 -0.93 -3.17 -11.88
C THR A 448 0.23 -3.41 -12.83
N ARG A 449 0.11 -3.09 -14.13
CA ARG A 449 1.12 -3.43 -15.14
C ARG A 449 2.37 -2.57 -15.03
N LYS A 450 2.22 -1.24 -14.97
CA LYS A 450 3.33 -0.27 -14.94
C LYS A 450 3.51 0.43 -13.59
N GLY A 451 2.51 0.35 -12.70
CA GLY A 451 2.49 1.14 -11.48
C GLY A 451 2.19 2.62 -11.68
N GLU A 452 1.64 3.02 -12.84
CA GLU A 452 1.31 4.42 -13.10
C GLU A 452 0.03 4.85 -12.36
N ILE A 453 0.03 6.08 -11.83
CA ILE A 453 -1.14 6.68 -11.20
C ILE A 453 -2.09 7.15 -12.31
N ILE A 454 -3.23 6.48 -12.45
CA ILE A 454 -4.24 6.76 -13.48
C ILE A 454 -5.12 7.93 -13.07
N TRP A 455 -5.53 7.96 -11.81
CA TRP A 455 -6.33 9.03 -11.23
C TRP A 455 -5.97 9.24 -9.76
N GLN A 456 -6.21 10.45 -9.28
CA GLN A 456 -6.05 10.82 -7.87
C GLN A 456 -7.22 11.70 -7.45
N LEU A 457 -7.68 11.51 -6.23
CA LEU A 457 -8.83 12.19 -5.66
C LEU A 457 -8.57 12.47 -4.18
N ARG A 458 -9.13 13.55 -3.64
CA ARG A 458 -9.06 13.85 -2.20
C ARG A 458 -10.44 14.00 -1.62
N VAL A 459 -10.66 13.36 -0.48
CA VAL A 459 -11.87 13.58 0.33
C VAL A 459 -11.52 14.56 1.46
N PRO A 460 -12.16 15.74 1.52
CA PRO A 460 -11.81 16.75 2.50
C PRO A 460 -12.26 16.36 3.91
N SER A 461 -11.49 16.77 4.92
CA SER A 461 -11.85 16.67 6.35
C SER A 461 -12.13 15.27 6.89
N ILE A 462 -11.54 14.22 6.32
CA ILE A 462 -11.67 12.85 6.84
C ILE A 462 -10.56 12.47 7.81
N ARG A 463 -10.84 11.49 8.67
CA ARG A 463 -9.91 10.83 9.58
C ARG A 463 -10.29 9.34 9.70
N GLY A 464 -9.32 8.47 9.95
CA GLY A 464 -9.59 7.06 10.27
C GLY A 464 -10.24 6.82 11.64
N PHE A 465 -10.87 5.66 11.78
CA PHE A 465 -11.52 5.15 12.98
C PHE A 465 -10.48 4.89 14.09
N ALA A 466 -10.75 5.47 15.27
CA ALA A 466 -9.95 5.40 16.48
C ALA A 466 -8.51 5.97 16.39
N LYS A 467 -8.15 6.83 17.37
CA LYS A 467 -6.85 7.54 17.47
C LYS A 467 -5.56 6.68 17.44
N ARG A 468 -5.64 5.34 17.52
CA ARG A 468 -4.46 4.44 17.57
C ARG A 468 -4.22 3.67 16.28
N SER A 469 -5.28 3.35 15.53
CA SER A 469 -5.19 2.61 14.27
C SER A 469 -5.35 3.51 13.05
N ASP A 470 -5.93 4.72 13.19
CA ASP A 470 -6.31 5.62 12.09
C ASP A 470 -6.87 4.84 10.88
N ALA A 471 -7.64 3.78 11.15
CA ALA A 471 -8.06 2.81 10.15
C ALA A 471 -9.21 3.39 9.33
N ILE A 472 -9.08 3.41 8.02
CA ILE A 472 -10.12 3.79 7.08
C ILE A 472 -10.58 2.50 6.40
N ILE A 473 -11.88 2.31 6.24
CA ILE A 473 -12.43 1.08 5.65
C ILE A 473 -12.84 1.37 4.21
N LEU A 474 -12.38 0.53 3.27
CA LEU A 474 -12.76 0.59 1.87
C LEU A 474 -13.56 -0.66 1.52
N TYR A 475 -14.81 -0.51 1.13
CA TYR A 475 -15.66 -1.61 0.66
C TYR A 475 -15.87 -1.55 -0.85
N VAL A 476 -15.68 -2.69 -1.51
CA VAL A 476 -16.07 -2.87 -2.90
C VAL A 476 -17.54 -3.30 -2.95
N GLN A 477 -18.47 -2.36 -3.17
CA GLN A 477 -19.90 -2.68 -3.20
C GLN A 477 -20.29 -3.44 -4.46
N ARG A 478 -19.76 -3.01 -5.61
CA ARG A 478 -20.00 -3.63 -6.93
C ARG A 478 -18.73 -3.57 -7.78
N GLY A 479 -18.35 -4.72 -8.35
CA GLY A 479 -17.21 -4.84 -9.28
C GLY A 479 -17.56 -4.43 -10.71
N SER A 480 -16.62 -4.60 -11.64
CA SER A 480 -16.77 -4.24 -13.07
C SER A 480 -17.47 -5.31 -13.93
N ARG A 481 -17.83 -6.46 -13.34
CA ARG A 481 -18.40 -7.61 -14.06
C ARG A 481 -19.83 -7.37 -14.57
N HIS A 482 -20.61 -6.53 -13.88
CA HIS A 482 -22.04 -6.38 -14.15
C HIS A 482 -22.32 -5.20 -15.07
N PHE A 483 -22.10 -5.37 -16.37
CA PHE A 483 -22.58 -4.41 -17.38
C PHE A 483 -24.12 -4.41 -17.42
N PRO A 484 -24.82 -3.26 -17.55
CA PRO A 484 -24.34 -1.90 -17.83
C PRO A 484 -23.99 -1.06 -16.58
N TYR A 485 -24.08 -1.62 -15.37
CA TYR A 485 -23.93 -0.86 -14.14
C TYR A 485 -22.46 -0.50 -13.84
N PRO A 486 -22.15 0.75 -13.46
CA PRO A 486 -20.77 1.14 -13.18
C PRO A 486 -20.26 0.52 -11.87
N PRO A 487 -18.95 0.19 -11.78
CA PRO A 487 -18.36 -0.28 -10.54
C PRO A 487 -18.41 0.80 -9.46
N GLN A 488 -18.56 0.39 -8.20
CA GLN A 488 -18.76 1.29 -7.07
C GLN A 488 -18.01 0.81 -5.83
N CYS A 489 -17.23 1.72 -5.25
CA CYS A 489 -16.59 1.56 -3.94
C CYS A 489 -17.16 2.58 -2.95
N ALA A 490 -17.20 2.18 -1.68
CA ALA A 490 -17.61 3.03 -0.56
C ALA A 490 -16.46 3.13 0.44
N LEU A 491 -16.02 4.35 0.69
CA LEU A 491 -15.05 4.68 1.72
C LEU A 491 -15.79 5.08 3.00
N LEU A 492 -15.51 4.39 4.10
CA LEU A 492 -16.04 4.70 5.43
C LEU A 492 -14.93 5.34 6.28
N ALA A 493 -15.21 6.52 6.82
CA ALA A 493 -14.28 7.29 7.67
C ALA A 493 -15.03 8.11 8.74
N GLU A 494 -14.30 8.78 9.63
CA GLU A 494 -14.83 9.77 10.58
C GLU A 494 -14.58 11.20 10.07
N ASP A 495 -15.50 12.12 10.34
CA ASP A 495 -15.28 13.56 10.16
C ASP A 495 -14.22 14.06 11.17
N ARG A 496 -13.18 14.74 10.70
CA ARG A 496 -12.12 15.32 11.52
C ARG A 496 -12.65 16.31 12.57
N LYS A 497 -13.78 16.99 12.31
CA LYS A 497 -14.34 18.02 13.20
C LYS A 497 -15.38 17.45 14.19
N THR A 498 -16.37 16.73 13.70
CA THR A 498 -17.51 16.25 14.54
C THR A 498 -17.27 14.84 15.12
N GLY A 499 -16.42 14.05 14.47
CA GLY A 499 -16.24 12.63 14.76
C GLY A 499 -17.43 11.77 14.33
N GLU A 500 -18.34 12.29 13.50
CA GLU A 500 -19.44 11.55 12.90
C GLU A 500 -18.95 10.68 11.74
N GLY A 501 -19.68 9.61 11.44
CA GLY A 501 -19.43 8.73 10.31
C GLY A 501 -19.68 9.43 8.99
N ILE A 502 -18.78 9.18 8.05
CA ILE A 502 -18.83 9.65 6.67
C ILE A 502 -18.78 8.43 5.76
N VAL A 503 -19.62 8.43 4.72
CA VAL A 503 -19.52 7.51 3.59
C VAL A 503 -19.23 8.32 2.33
N TYR A 504 -18.23 7.91 1.58
CA TYR A 504 -17.89 8.51 0.30
C TYR A 504 -17.92 7.45 -0.81
N THR A 505 -18.85 7.59 -1.76
CA THR A 505 -19.00 6.65 -2.88
C THR A 505 -18.38 7.18 -4.16
N PHE A 506 -17.63 6.33 -4.85
CA PHE A 506 -16.93 6.69 -6.08
C PHE A 506 -16.76 5.49 -7.01
N ASN A 507 -16.51 5.80 -8.28
CA ASN A 507 -16.15 4.80 -9.27
C ASN A 507 -14.64 4.50 -9.16
N PRO A 508 -14.22 3.26 -8.82
CA PRO A 508 -12.81 2.92 -8.62
C PRO A 508 -11.96 2.92 -9.88
N ILE A 509 -12.57 2.91 -11.07
CA ILE A 509 -11.85 2.89 -12.35
C ILE A 509 -11.52 4.31 -12.81
N THR A 510 -12.47 5.25 -12.64
CA THR A 510 -12.32 6.64 -13.09
C THR A 510 -11.95 7.62 -11.99
N GLY A 511 -12.18 7.26 -10.73
CA GLY A 511 -12.01 8.15 -9.57
C GLY A 511 -13.13 9.19 -9.41
N GLN A 512 -14.18 9.13 -10.24
CA GLN A 512 -15.27 10.10 -10.17
C GLN A 512 -16.21 9.82 -8.99
N PRO A 513 -16.64 10.85 -8.23
CA PRO A 513 -17.67 10.69 -7.21
C PRO A 513 -18.98 10.23 -7.83
N LEU A 514 -19.69 9.34 -7.14
CA LEU A 514 -21.05 8.93 -7.49
C LEU A 514 -22.05 9.76 -6.68
N ASP A 515 -22.48 9.28 -5.51
CA ASP A 515 -23.34 10.04 -4.58
C ASP A 515 -22.54 11.05 -3.74
N GLY A 516 -21.22 11.11 -3.94
CA GLY A 516 -20.32 12.04 -3.27
C GLY A 516 -20.15 11.76 -1.78
N LEU A 517 -20.01 12.82 -0.99
CA LEU A 517 -19.73 12.77 0.44
C LEU A 517 -21.03 12.82 1.25
N VAL A 518 -21.40 11.72 1.90
CA VAL A 518 -22.59 11.61 2.75
C VAL A 518 -22.18 11.60 4.23
N LYS A 519 -22.67 12.58 5.00
CA LYS A 519 -22.53 12.59 6.47
C LYS A 519 -23.69 11.84 7.10
N LEU A 520 -23.39 10.87 7.95
CA LEU A 520 -24.41 9.98 8.53
C LEU A 520 -25.14 10.58 9.74
N GLY A 521 -24.54 11.57 10.43
CA GLY A 521 -25.12 12.19 11.64
C GLY A 521 -25.03 11.34 12.92
N TYR A 522 -24.29 10.23 12.87
CA TYR A 522 -24.02 9.35 14.02
C TYR A 522 -22.59 8.78 13.94
N ARG A 523 -22.09 8.18 15.04
CA ARG A 523 -20.69 7.71 15.12
C ARG A 523 -20.61 6.22 14.83
N ILE A 524 -19.75 5.82 13.90
CA ILE A 524 -19.61 4.42 13.52
C ILE A 524 -18.82 3.67 14.60
N LYS A 525 -19.41 2.58 15.11
CA LYS A 525 -18.77 1.64 16.05
C LYS A 525 -18.20 0.42 15.32
N GLN A 526 -18.93 -0.10 14.34
CA GLN A 526 -18.51 -1.23 13.50
C GLN A 526 -19.25 -1.17 12.15
N SER A 527 -18.71 -1.81 11.12
CA SER A 527 -19.41 -1.97 9.84
C SER A 527 -19.16 -3.35 9.23
N MET A 528 -20.03 -3.78 8.31
CA MET A 528 -19.80 -4.96 7.48
C MET A 528 -20.51 -4.86 6.14
N LEU A 529 -19.93 -5.47 5.11
CA LEU A 529 -20.54 -5.59 3.79
C LEU A 529 -21.44 -6.83 3.72
N LEU A 530 -22.67 -6.68 3.21
CA LEU A 530 -23.58 -7.79 2.98
C LEU A 530 -23.07 -8.70 1.86
N HIS A 531 -23.29 -10.00 2.01
CA HIS A 531 -22.89 -11.00 1.01
C HIS A 531 -23.86 -11.09 -0.16
N VAL A 532 -25.14 -10.76 0.04
CA VAL A 532 -26.16 -10.69 -1.02
C VAL A 532 -26.25 -9.28 -1.57
N ALA A 533 -26.38 -9.19 -2.88
CA ALA A 533 -26.53 -7.94 -3.60
C ALA A 533 -28.01 -7.62 -3.89
N THR A 534 -28.31 -6.35 -4.17
CA THR A 534 -29.59 -5.91 -4.72
C THR A 534 -29.79 -6.38 -6.16
N ASP A 535 -30.98 -6.13 -6.72
CA ASP A 535 -31.32 -6.44 -8.12
C ASP A 535 -30.37 -5.74 -9.12
N ASP A 536 -29.75 -4.64 -8.70
CA ASP A 536 -28.71 -3.89 -9.42
C ASP A 536 -27.28 -4.37 -9.11
N PHE A 537 -27.13 -5.56 -8.51
CA PHE A 537 -25.87 -6.16 -8.09
C PHE A 537 -25.04 -5.30 -7.12
N LEU A 538 -25.71 -4.45 -6.32
CA LEU A 538 -25.05 -3.62 -5.32
C LEU A 538 -25.11 -4.29 -3.94
N ARG A 539 -23.96 -4.48 -3.29
CA ARG A 539 -23.91 -4.98 -1.91
C ARG A 539 -24.08 -3.86 -0.89
N GLY A 540 -25.11 -3.97 -0.06
CA GLY A 540 -25.38 -3.02 1.03
C GLY A 540 -24.37 -3.14 2.17
N ILE A 541 -24.18 -2.06 2.91
CA ILE A 541 -23.28 -1.97 4.07
C ILE A 541 -24.15 -1.83 5.32
N LEU A 542 -23.93 -2.71 6.29
CA LEU A 542 -24.49 -2.59 7.61
C LEU A 542 -23.55 -1.77 8.50
N ILE A 543 -24.08 -0.72 9.10
CA ILE A 543 -23.35 0.22 9.93
C ILE A 543 -23.94 0.16 11.34
N PHE A 544 -23.09 -0.09 12.32
CA PHE A 544 -23.47 -0.15 13.72
C PHE A 544 -23.04 1.13 14.43
N ASP A 545 -23.99 1.89 14.97
CA ASP A 545 -23.72 3.13 15.71
C ASP A 545 -23.25 2.84 17.14
N THR A 546 -22.56 3.81 17.74
CA THR A 546 -22.23 3.88 19.16
C THR A 546 -23.44 3.72 20.10
N ARG A 547 -24.66 4.08 19.65
CA ARG A 547 -25.92 3.84 20.38
C ARG A 547 -26.47 2.42 20.22
N ASN A 548 -25.71 1.52 19.60
CA ASN A 548 -26.09 0.15 19.24
C ASN A 548 -27.30 0.06 18.27
N LYS A 549 -27.56 1.13 17.50
CA LYS A 549 -28.53 1.10 16.40
C LYS A 549 -27.86 0.62 15.11
N VAL A 550 -28.60 -0.14 14.31
CA VAL A 550 -28.13 -0.68 13.02
C VAL A 550 -28.74 0.15 11.90
N HIS A 551 -27.88 0.60 10.99
CA HIS A 551 -28.23 1.35 9.80
C HIS A 551 -27.78 0.58 8.56
N VAL A 552 -28.47 0.80 7.44
CA VAL A 552 -28.13 0.19 6.14
C VAL A 552 -27.78 1.31 5.16
N TYR A 553 -26.70 1.13 4.41
CA TYR A 553 -26.33 2.05 3.34
C TYR A 553 -26.03 1.27 2.04
N PRO A 554 -26.63 1.64 0.88
CA PRO A 554 -27.69 2.63 0.71
C PRO A 554 -29.05 2.13 1.23
N GLU A 555 -30.04 3.03 1.34
CA GLU A 555 -31.38 2.71 1.84
C GLU A 555 -32.12 1.69 0.98
N SER A 556 -31.80 1.58 -0.31
CA SER A 556 -32.38 0.56 -1.20
C SER A 556 -32.05 -0.88 -0.79
N ALA A 557 -30.97 -1.10 -0.04
CA ALA A 557 -30.57 -2.43 0.44
C ALA A 557 -31.27 -2.84 1.76
N THR A 558 -32.14 -1.99 2.33
CA THR A 558 -32.82 -2.26 3.62
C THR A 558 -33.70 -3.49 3.59
N THR A 559 -34.43 -3.72 2.50
CA THR A 559 -35.32 -4.88 2.33
C THR A 559 -34.53 -6.20 2.35
N ILE A 560 -33.36 -6.21 1.72
CA ILE A 560 -32.45 -7.37 1.67
C ILE A 560 -31.73 -7.55 3.01
N ALA A 561 -31.34 -6.46 3.66
CA ALA A 561 -30.77 -6.52 5.00
C ALA A 561 -31.78 -7.12 5.99
N ALA A 562 -33.06 -6.75 5.90
CA ALA A 562 -34.13 -7.29 6.73
C ALA A 562 -34.38 -8.79 6.46
N SER A 563 -34.31 -9.25 5.20
CA SER A 563 -34.47 -10.67 4.89
C SER A 563 -33.32 -11.53 5.44
N LEU A 564 -32.12 -10.98 5.53
CA LEU A 564 -30.92 -11.65 6.07
C LEU A 564 -30.73 -11.50 7.58
N ALA A 565 -31.49 -10.61 8.23
CA ALA A 565 -31.26 -10.22 9.62
C ALA A 565 -31.24 -11.41 10.59
N LYS A 566 -32.09 -12.42 10.37
CA LYS A 566 -32.15 -13.63 11.21
C LYS A 566 -30.84 -14.41 11.31
N ASN A 567 -30.03 -14.38 10.25
CA ASN A 567 -28.78 -15.12 10.15
C ASN A 567 -27.54 -14.22 10.26
N THR A 568 -27.74 -12.96 10.63
CA THR A 568 -26.70 -11.94 10.64
C THR A 568 -26.28 -11.62 12.07
N TYR A 569 -24.97 -11.76 12.33
CA TYR A 569 -24.34 -11.49 13.63
C TYR A 569 -23.25 -10.42 13.47
N ILE A 570 -23.10 -9.58 14.48
CA ILE A 570 -22.08 -8.52 14.52
C ILE A 570 -21.18 -8.77 15.73
N PHE A 571 -19.88 -8.91 15.48
CA PHE A 571 -18.86 -9.04 16.51
C PHE A 571 -18.09 -7.73 16.68
N ILE A 572 -17.88 -7.34 17.93
CA ILE A 572 -17.17 -6.11 18.30
C ILE A 572 -16.12 -6.44 19.37
N ALA A 573 -14.91 -5.95 19.14
CA ALA A 573 -13.80 -6.04 20.06
C ALA A 573 -13.28 -4.64 20.41
N ASP A 574 -13.51 -4.18 21.64
CA ASP A 574 -12.96 -2.91 22.11
C ASP A 574 -11.59 -3.14 22.77
N GLN A 575 -10.54 -2.69 22.07
CA GLN A 575 -9.15 -2.82 22.53
C GLN A 575 -8.83 -1.97 23.77
N LYS A 576 -9.62 -0.93 24.07
CA LYS A 576 -9.38 -0.05 25.24
C LYS A 576 -9.96 -0.62 26.51
N THR A 577 -11.21 -1.07 26.45
CA THR A 577 -11.92 -1.64 27.60
C THR A 577 -11.64 -3.13 27.77
N GLY A 578 -11.21 -3.82 26.71
CA GLY A 578 -11.00 -5.26 26.72
C GLY A 578 -12.30 -6.07 26.62
N ILE A 579 -13.41 -5.41 26.26
CA ILE A 579 -14.73 -6.04 26.13
C ILE A 579 -14.90 -6.56 24.71
N LEU A 580 -15.27 -7.84 24.62
CA LEU A 580 -15.66 -8.53 23.40
C LEU A 580 -17.17 -8.80 23.49
N SER A 581 -17.91 -8.47 22.44
CA SER A 581 -19.38 -8.62 22.44
C SER A 581 -19.89 -9.08 21.10
N GLY A 582 -20.90 -9.95 21.14
CA GLY A 582 -21.64 -10.42 19.96
C GLY A 582 -23.08 -9.94 19.98
N TYR A 583 -23.57 -9.48 18.84
CA TYR A 583 -24.93 -9.01 18.63
C TYR A 583 -25.60 -9.83 17.53
N SER A 584 -26.88 -10.16 17.72
CA SER A 584 -27.73 -10.81 16.72
C SER A 584 -28.74 -9.79 16.18
N LEU A 585 -29.06 -9.89 14.88
CA LEU A 585 -30.13 -9.13 14.25
C LEU A 585 -31.45 -9.93 14.15
N SER A 586 -31.57 -11.05 14.86
CA SER A 586 -32.71 -11.98 14.73
C SER A 586 -34.08 -11.42 15.09
N TYR A 587 -34.13 -10.38 15.91
CA TYR A 587 -35.38 -9.72 16.34
C TYR A 587 -35.78 -8.55 15.43
N SER A 588 -35.10 -8.39 14.29
CA SER A 588 -35.41 -7.32 13.33
C SER A 588 -36.76 -7.52 12.65
N THR A 589 -37.40 -6.41 12.29
CA THR A 589 -38.64 -6.37 11.51
C THR A 589 -38.34 -6.01 10.05
N ALA A 590 -39.34 -6.05 9.18
CA ALA A 590 -39.19 -5.66 7.77
C ALA A 590 -38.79 -4.17 7.59
N TYR A 591 -39.10 -3.32 8.58
CA TYR A 591 -38.88 -1.87 8.51
C TYR A 591 -37.74 -1.38 9.41
N GLU A 592 -37.40 -2.11 10.48
CA GLU A 592 -36.34 -1.72 11.41
C GLU A 592 -35.45 -2.90 11.81
N LEU A 593 -34.13 -2.70 11.67
CA LEU A 593 -33.12 -3.63 12.14
C LEU A 593 -32.83 -3.40 13.62
N ILE A 594 -33.07 -4.43 14.44
CA ILE A 594 -32.90 -4.40 15.88
C ILE A 594 -31.69 -5.25 16.25
N SER A 595 -30.73 -4.65 16.96
CA SER A 595 -29.59 -5.40 17.51
C SER A 595 -29.90 -5.89 18.92
N HIS A 596 -29.65 -7.18 19.16
CA HIS A 596 -29.76 -7.78 20.48
C HIS A 596 -28.42 -8.38 20.89
N LYS A 597 -27.89 -7.98 22.04
CA LYS A 597 -26.61 -8.52 22.56
C LYS A 597 -26.82 -9.98 22.99
N VAL A 598 -26.04 -10.91 22.43
CA VAL A 598 -26.16 -12.35 22.70
C VAL A 598 -25.16 -12.82 23.76
N TRP A 599 -23.92 -12.35 23.66
CA TRP A 599 -22.84 -12.75 24.57
C TRP A 599 -21.85 -11.60 24.78
N GLU A 600 -21.15 -11.66 25.90
CA GLU A 600 -20.14 -10.67 26.29
C GLU A 600 -19.00 -11.38 27.05
N LEU A 601 -17.77 -11.10 26.65
CA LEU A 601 -16.55 -11.65 27.24
C LEU A 601 -15.63 -10.49 27.64
N HIS A 602 -15.17 -10.51 28.88
CA HIS A 602 -14.35 -9.44 29.44
C HIS A 602 -12.90 -9.89 29.62
N LEU A 603 -11.98 -9.31 28.85
CA LEU A 603 -10.53 -9.50 28.98
C LEU A 603 -9.93 -8.29 29.67
N SER A 604 -9.66 -8.38 30.98
CA SER A 604 -9.21 -7.23 31.78
C SER A 604 -7.91 -6.59 31.23
N PRO A 605 -7.94 -5.30 30.81
CA PRO A 605 -6.77 -4.58 30.28
C PRO A 605 -5.60 -4.47 31.26
N THR A 606 -5.88 -4.60 32.56
CA THR A 606 -4.86 -4.57 33.62
C THR A 606 -3.91 -5.76 33.56
N ASN A 607 -4.41 -6.92 33.16
CA ASN A 607 -3.63 -8.15 33.06
C ASN A 607 -3.14 -8.39 31.63
N GLN A 608 -4.02 -8.16 30.65
CA GLN A 608 -3.76 -8.43 29.24
C GLN A 608 -4.44 -7.40 28.35
N ARG A 609 -3.73 -6.91 27.34
CA ARG A 609 -4.22 -5.93 26.38
C ARG A 609 -4.40 -6.59 25.03
N ILE A 610 -5.55 -6.39 24.39
CA ILE A 610 -5.82 -6.88 23.03
C ILE A 610 -4.94 -6.10 22.05
N THR A 611 -4.14 -6.83 21.25
CA THR A 611 -3.26 -6.26 20.23
C THR A 611 -3.74 -6.55 18.82
N HIS A 612 -4.16 -7.78 18.55
CA HIS A 612 -4.66 -8.19 17.23
C HIS A 612 -5.99 -8.94 17.35
N VAL A 613 -6.85 -8.69 16.36
CA VAL A 613 -8.11 -9.40 16.14
C VAL A 613 -8.12 -9.77 14.66
N VAL A 614 -7.95 -11.05 14.34
CA VAL A 614 -7.74 -11.55 12.99
C VAL A 614 -8.84 -12.53 12.61
N SER A 615 -9.62 -12.18 11.59
CA SER A 615 -10.59 -13.05 10.94
C SER A 615 -10.03 -13.63 9.65
N LYS A 616 -10.68 -14.67 9.13
CA LYS A 616 -10.39 -15.20 7.79
C LYS A 616 -10.71 -14.15 6.71
N ASN A 617 -10.07 -14.27 5.57
CA ASN A 617 -10.39 -13.41 4.43
C ASN A 617 -11.74 -13.83 3.82
N PRO A 618 -12.74 -12.93 3.68
CA PRO A 618 -14.06 -13.28 3.13
C PRO A 618 -14.05 -13.79 1.68
N ILE A 619 -12.98 -13.49 0.93
CA ILE A 619 -12.84 -13.90 -0.48
C ILE A 619 -12.26 -15.32 -0.59
N GLU A 620 -11.65 -15.82 0.49
CA GLU A 620 -11.00 -17.14 0.52
C GLU A 620 -11.98 -18.27 0.21
N ARG A 621 -11.56 -19.21 -0.64
CA ARG A 621 -12.24 -20.48 -0.88
C ARG A 621 -11.37 -21.65 -0.45
N VAL A 622 -12.04 -22.74 -0.07
CA VAL A 622 -11.40 -23.99 0.37
C VAL A 622 -11.84 -25.11 -0.54
N HIS A 623 -10.91 -25.63 -1.35
CA HIS A 623 -11.21 -26.69 -2.32
C HIS A 623 -11.40 -28.06 -1.64
N SER A 624 -10.49 -28.46 -0.76
CA SER A 624 -10.55 -29.76 -0.06
C SER A 624 -10.99 -29.61 1.40
N GLN A 625 -12.08 -30.31 1.75
CA GLN A 625 -12.65 -30.35 3.11
C GLN A 625 -11.90 -31.27 4.08
N GLY A 626 -11.06 -32.15 3.56
CA GLY A 626 -10.28 -33.09 4.36
C GLY A 626 -8.88 -33.32 3.78
N ARG A 627 -8.00 -33.88 4.61
CA ARG A 627 -6.67 -34.33 4.24
C ARG A 627 -6.64 -35.85 4.23
N VAL A 628 -6.11 -36.45 3.17
CA VAL A 628 -5.97 -37.91 3.07
C VAL A 628 -4.72 -38.33 3.85
N LEU A 629 -4.87 -39.35 4.69
CA LEU A 629 -3.80 -39.95 5.48
C LEU A 629 -3.19 -41.16 4.75
N SER A 630 -2.05 -41.64 5.26
CA SER A 630 -1.34 -42.84 4.74
C SER A 630 -2.24 -44.09 4.68
N ASP A 631 -3.09 -44.29 5.69
CA ASP A 631 -4.07 -45.38 5.77
C ASP A 631 -5.27 -45.22 4.81
N ARG A 632 -5.22 -44.24 3.88
CA ARG A 632 -6.30 -43.82 2.98
C ARG A 632 -7.55 -43.30 3.71
N SER A 633 -7.50 -43.13 5.03
CA SER A 633 -8.57 -42.46 5.76
C SER A 633 -8.48 -40.95 5.56
N VAL A 634 -9.60 -40.27 5.78
CA VAL A 634 -9.68 -38.82 5.62
C VAL A 634 -9.77 -38.17 7.00
N LEU A 635 -8.91 -37.19 7.23
CA LEU A 635 -8.99 -36.30 8.38
C LEU A 635 -9.68 -35.02 7.96
N TYR A 636 -10.89 -34.79 8.46
CA TYR A 636 -11.70 -33.63 8.10
C TYR A 636 -11.21 -32.37 8.82
N LYS A 637 -11.03 -31.30 8.04
CA LYS A 637 -10.60 -29.98 8.52
C LYS A 637 -11.76 -29.32 9.27
N TYR A 638 -11.45 -28.62 10.36
CA TYR A 638 -12.46 -27.80 11.05
C TYR A 638 -12.51 -26.40 10.42
N ILE A 639 -13.48 -26.17 9.55
CA ILE A 639 -13.60 -24.95 8.74
C ILE A 639 -14.77 -24.10 9.24
N ASN A 640 -14.58 -23.47 10.41
CA ASN A 640 -15.55 -22.51 10.93
C ASN A 640 -15.36 -21.13 10.28
N PRO A 641 -16.32 -20.60 9.48
CA PRO A 641 -16.19 -19.29 8.82
C PRO A 641 -16.26 -18.12 9.82
N ASN A 642 -16.84 -18.34 10.99
CA ASN A 642 -17.06 -17.32 12.03
C ASN A 642 -15.98 -17.33 13.12
N LEU A 643 -14.88 -18.07 12.91
CA LEU A 643 -13.78 -18.17 13.86
C LEU A 643 -12.91 -16.91 13.80
N VAL A 644 -12.65 -16.31 14.95
CA VAL A 644 -11.79 -15.14 15.11
C VAL A 644 -10.64 -15.47 16.04
N ALA A 645 -9.42 -15.13 15.63
CA ALA A 645 -8.22 -15.24 16.43
C ALA A 645 -7.96 -13.92 17.16
N ILE A 646 -7.95 -13.95 18.49
CA ILE A 646 -7.73 -12.80 19.35
C ILE A 646 -6.40 -12.97 20.05
N VAL A 647 -5.51 -11.99 19.89
CA VAL A 647 -4.19 -11.97 20.51
C VAL A 647 -4.16 -10.91 21.59
N THR A 648 -3.63 -11.30 22.75
CA THR A 648 -3.41 -10.38 23.86
C THR A 648 -1.98 -10.45 24.36
N GLU A 649 -1.42 -9.28 24.67
CA GLU A 649 -0.13 -9.15 25.34
C GLU A 649 -0.38 -8.69 26.77
N GLY A 650 0.24 -9.38 27.73
CA GLY A 650 0.06 -9.11 29.15
C GLY A 650 1.36 -9.21 29.93
N VAL A 651 1.31 -8.82 31.19
CA VAL A 651 2.40 -9.03 32.14
C VAL A 651 1.91 -10.04 33.16
N GLY A 652 2.49 -11.24 33.16
CA GLY A 652 2.14 -12.28 34.12
C GLY A 652 2.56 -11.90 35.55
N TYR A 653 2.05 -12.65 36.54
CA TYR A 653 2.33 -12.43 37.98
C TYR A 653 3.84 -12.34 38.34
N THR A 654 4.70 -12.98 37.54
CA THR A 654 6.16 -12.92 37.74
C THR A 654 6.82 -11.72 37.04
N HIS A 655 6.07 -10.68 36.69
CA HIS A 655 6.50 -9.53 35.87
C HIS A 655 7.18 -9.91 34.55
N LYS A 656 6.75 -11.02 33.94
CA LYS A 656 7.27 -11.49 32.65
C LYS A 656 6.20 -11.29 31.60
N ASN A 657 6.61 -10.81 30.43
CA ASN A 657 5.70 -10.62 29.31
C ASN A 657 5.12 -11.96 28.86
N THR A 658 3.81 -11.98 28.64
CA THR A 658 3.04 -13.15 28.20
C THR A 658 2.22 -12.82 26.96
N LEU A 659 2.13 -13.77 26.04
CA LEU A 659 1.28 -13.70 24.86
C LEU A 659 0.19 -14.75 24.97
N ASN A 660 -1.08 -14.35 24.88
CA ASN A 660 -2.20 -15.28 24.83
C ASN A 660 -2.89 -15.21 23.47
N LEU A 661 -3.14 -16.37 22.87
CA LEU A 661 -3.94 -16.54 21.66
C LEU A 661 -5.24 -17.24 22.05
N TYR A 662 -6.37 -16.62 21.71
CA TYR A 662 -7.72 -17.12 21.93
C TYR A 662 -8.40 -17.32 20.58
N LEU A 663 -8.96 -18.51 20.35
CA LEU A 663 -9.80 -18.80 19.19
C LEU A 663 -11.25 -18.78 19.64
N LEU A 664 -11.99 -17.79 19.17
CA LEU A 664 -13.35 -17.49 19.58
C LEU A 664 -14.30 -17.64 18.39
N ASP A 665 -15.44 -18.29 18.58
CA ASP A 665 -16.53 -18.23 17.62
C ASP A 665 -17.31 -16.91 17.80
N ALA A 666 -17.33 -16.07 16.77
CA ALA A 666 -17.97 -14.76 16.79
C ALA A 666 -19.50 -14.80 16.92
N VAL A 667 -20.14 -15.91 16.57
CA VAL A 667 -21.60 -16.08 16.63
C VAL A 667 -22.01 -16.53 18.03
N SER A 668 -21.45 -17.65 18.52
CA SER A 668 -21.85 -18.25 19.80
C SER A 668 -21.13 -17.66 21.01
N GLY A 669 -19.97 -17.02 20.82
CA GLY A 669 -19.10 -16.56 21.92
C GLY A 669 -18.32 -17.70 22.58
N ALA A 670 -18.35 -18.90 22.01
CA ALA A 670 -17.63 -20.06 22.55
C ALA A 670 -16.11 -19.91 22.32
N MET A 671 -15.34 -20.14 23.39
CA MET A 671 -13.88 -20.24 23.33
C MET A 671 -13.49 -21.63 22.84
N ILE A 672 -13.13 -21.73 21.56
CA ILE A 672 -12.80 -23.00 20.90
C ILE A 672 -11.43 -23.51 21.37
N PHE A 673 -10.45 -22.62 21.49
CA PHE A 673 -9.10 -22.98 21.92
C PHE A 673 -8.39 -21.78 22.56
N SER A 674 -7.46 -22.05 23.47
CA SER A 674 -6.58 -21.01 24.04
C SER A 674 -5.17 -21.54 24.31
N ILE A 675 -4.18 -20.68 24.12
CA ILE A 675 -2.77 -20.99 24.43
C ILE A 675 -2.05 -19.74 24.97
N MET A 676 -1.16 -19.95 25.94
CA MET A 676 -0.34 -18.93 26.57
C MET A 676 1.15 -19.22 26.38
N HIS A 677 1.89 -18.23 25.89
CA HIS A 677 3.35 -18.22 25.85
C HIS A 677 3.92 -17.28 26.90
N LYS A 678 4.97 -17.73 27.59
CA LYS A 678 5.65 -16.97 28.65
C LYS A 678 7.00 -16.46 28.14
N ARG A 679 7.43 -15.28 28.62
CA ARG A 679 8.70 -14.63 28.23
C ARG A 679 8.73 -14.32 26.74
N VAL A 680 7.69 -13.64 26.28
CA VAL A 680 7.51 -13.28 24.86
C VAL A 680 7.45 -11.78 24.72
N ARG A 681 8.07 -11.26 23.65
CA ARG A 681 8.01 -9.86 23.26
C ARG A 681 7.41 -9.73 21.86
N GLY A 682 6.63 -8.68 21.63
CA GLY A 682 6.19 -8.27 20.31
C GLY A 682 7.30 -7.62 19.47
N PRO A 683 7.04 -7.31 18.19
CA PRO A 683 5.74 -7.39 17.52
C PRO A 683 5.29 -8.82 17.25
N VAL A 684 3.97 -9.02 17.22
CA VAL A 684 3.33 -10.31 16.91
C VAL A 684 2.64 -10.17 15.57
N HIS A 685 2.82 -11.15 14.69
CA HIS A 685 2.14 -11.20 13.40
C HIS A 685 1.32 -12.47 13.35
N VAL A 686 0.06 -12.39 12.90
CA VAL A 686 -0.86 -13.52 12.87
C VAL A 686 -1.53 -13.60 11.51
N VAL A 687 -1.53 -14.80 10.94
CA VAL A 687 -2.20 -15.17 9.69
C VAL A 687 -3.22 -16.26 10.02
N HIS A 688 -4.47 -16.08 9.59
CA HIS A 688 -5.55 -17.02 9.79
C HIS A 688 -6.18 -17.35 8.44
N SER A 689 -6.08 -18.60 8.02
CA SER A 689 -6.54 -19.08 6.71
C SER A 689 -7.05 -20.52 6.82
N GLU A 690 -8.06 -20.88 6.03
CA GLU A 690 -8.69 -22.21 6.02
C GLU A 690 -9.04 -22.77 7.42
N ASN A 691 -8.22 -23.69 7.90
CA ASN A 691 -8.32 -24.40 9.18
C ASN A 691 -7.03 -24.24 10.00
N TRP A 692 -6.13 -23.33 9.62
CA TRP A 692 -4.83 -23.15 10.25
C TRP A 692 -4.55 -21.69 10.58
N ILE A 693 -3.73 -21.52 11.60
CA ILE A 693 -3.29 -20.22 12.09
C ILE A 693 -1.79 -20.28 12.29
N VAL A 694 -1.08 -19.31 11.74
CA VAL A 694 0.36 -19.15 11.91
C VAL A 694 0.62 -17.80 12.54
N TYR A 695 1.41 -17.77 13.60
CA TYR A 695 1.81 -16.54 14.25
C TYR A 695 3.28 -16.54 14.65
N SER A 696 3.89 -15.37 14.57
CA SER A 696 5.28 -15.16 14.96
C SER A 696 5.38 -14.31 16.22
N TYR A 697 6.40 -14.58 17.03
CA TYR A 697 6.70 -13.80 18.23
C TYR A 697 8.18 -13.91 18.58
N PHE A 698 8.68 -12.97 19.39
CA PHE A 698 10.07 -13.00 19.85
C PHE A 698 10.16 -13.65 21.24
N ASN A 699 10.90 -14.75 21.36
CA ASN A 699 11.11 -15.44 22.62
C ASN A 699 12.26 -14.78 23.40
N GLU A 700 11.97 -14.15 24.54
CA GLU A 700 12.96 -13.47 25.38
C GLU A 700 13.88 -14.45 26.11
N LYS A 701 13.45 -15.69 26.36
CA LYS A 701 14.26 -16.70 27.05
C LYS A 701 15.42 -17.18 26.16
N SER A 702 15.11 -17.48 24.89
CA SER A 702 16.08 -17.97 23.91
C SER A 702 16.65 -16.87 23.01
N ARG A 703 16.12 -15.65 23.09
CA ARG A 703 16.51 -14.46 22.30
C ARG A 703 16.43 -14.69 20.80
N ARG A 704 15.35 -15.31 20.33
CA ARG A 704 15.13 -15.64 18.91
C ARG A 704 13.67 -15.48 18.51
N THR A 705 13.43 -15.28 17.22
CA THR A 705 12.09 -15.30 16.65
C THR A 705 11.59 -16.73 16.52
N GLU A 706 10.36 -16.97 16.92
CA GLU A 706 9.69 -18.27 16.79
C GLU A 706 8.39 -18.08 15.99
N ILE A 707 8.09 -19.04 15.10
CA ILE A 707 6.84 -19.14 14.36
C ILE A 707 6.10 -20.35 14.93
N ALA A 708 4.91 -20.14 15.47
CA ALA A 708 4.03 -21.22 15.91
C ALA A 708 2.88 -21.39 14.92
N SER A 709 2.59 -22.65 14.59
CA SER A 709 1.46 -23.04 13.75
C SER A 709 0.46 -23.85 14.55
N LEU A 710 -0.82 -23.69 14.22
CA LEU A 710 -1.89 -24.57 14.68
C LEU A 710 -2.76 -24.97 13.49
N GLU A 711 -3.25 -26.19 13.54
CA GLU A 711 -4.26 -26.73 12.64
C GLU A 711 -5.42 -27.29 13.43
N LEU A 712 -6.64 -27.03 12.94
CA LEU A 712 -7.87 -27.50 13.55
C LEU A 712 -8.52 -28.59 12.69
N TYR A 713 -8.88 -29.70 13.32
CA TYR A 713 -9.51 -30.87 12.69
C TYR A 713 -10.76 -31.31 13.46
N GLU A 714 -11.78 -31.80 12.74
CA GLU A 714 -12.96 -32.41 13.36
C GLU A 714 -12.71 -33.87 13.79
N GLY A 715 -11.81 -34.54 13.06
CA GLY A 715 -11.48 -35.96 13.21
C GLY A 715 -11.75 -36.75 11.93
N LYS A 716 -11.90 -38.08 12.06
CA LYS A 716 -12.17 -38.98 10.92
C LYS A 716 -13.63 -38.97 10.44
N ILE A 717 -14.54 -38.38 11.20
CA ILE A 717 -15.97 -38.29 10.90
C ILE A 717 -16.36 -36.82 10.92
N GLN A 718 -17.03 -36.36 9.85
CA GLN A 718 -17.55 -35.01 9.73
C GLN A 718 -18.90 -34.90 10.45
N SER A 719 -19.13 -33.82 11.21
CA SER A 719 -20.41 -33.66 11.93
C SER A 719 -21.59 -33.34 11.01
N ASN A 720 -21.37 -32.53 9.97
CA ASN A 720 -22.36 -32.21 8.95
C ASN A 720 -21.65 -31.92 7.63
N THR A 721 -22.10 -32.56 6.55
CA THR A 721 -21.49 -32.45 5.21
C THR A 721 -22.03 -31.28 4.39
N THR A 722 -23.23 -30.79 4.67
CA THR A 722 -23.92 -29.80 3.84
C THR A 722 -23.82 -28.38 4.36
N VAL A 723 -23.98 -28.20 5.68
CA VAL A 723 -24.05 -26.87 6.30
C VAL A 723 -23.23 -26.84 7.58
N PHE A 724 -22.42 -25.80 7.71
CA PHE A 724 -21.77 -25.44 8.97
C PHE A 724 -22.65 -24.47 9.76
N SER A 725 -22.91 -24.76 11.04
CA SER A 725 -23.62 -23.85 11.95
C SER A 725 -22.88 -23.74 13.28
N SER A 726 -22.46 -22.53 13.63
CA SER A 726 -21.82 -22.20 14.91
C SER A 726 -22.71 -22.52 16.12
N LEU A 727 -24.03 -22.55 15.95
CA LEU A 727 -24.99 -22.82 17.02
C LEU A 727 -25.26 -24.32 17.23
N ALA A 728 -25.03 -25.13 16.20
CA ALA A 728 -25.24 -26.58 16.25
C ALA A 728 -23.95 -27.36 16.55
N THR A 729 -22.80 -26.68 16.60
CA THR A 729 -21.50 -27.33 16.80
C THR A 729 -21.33 -27.72 18.26
N THR A 730 -21.38 -29.03 18.55
CA THR A 730 -21.23 -29.58 19.92
C THR A 730 -19.85 -30.16 20.21
N LYS A 731 -19.07 -30.47 19.15
CA LYS A 731 -17.74 -31.09 19.28
C LYS A 731 -16.65 -30.04 19.09
N LEU A 732 -15.74 -29.95 20.06
CA LEU A 732 -14.54 -29.13 19.94
C LEU A 732 -13.53 -29.77 18.97
N PRO A 733 -12.82 -28.98 18.16
CA PRO A 733 -11.84 -29.49 17.21
C PRO A 733 -10.59 -30.01 17.93
N ILE A 734 -9.94 -30.99 17.29
CA ILE A 734 -8.59 -31.44 17.61
C ILE A 734 -7.62 -30.39 17.09
N VAL A 735 -6.79 -29.84 17.98
CA VAL A 735 -5.83 -28.79 17.65
C VAL A 735 -4.43 -29.36 17.67
N GLU A 736 -3.85 -29.56 16.48
CA GLU A 736 -2.44 -29.88 16.31
C GLU A 736 -1.63 -28.59 16.35
N ARG A 737 -0.46 -28.61 16.99
CA ARG A 737 0.36 -27.41 17.16
C ARG A 737 1.85 -27.73 17.19
N GLN A 738 2.64 -26.86 16.57
CA GLN A 738 4.09 -26.97 16.56
C GLN A 738 4.73 -25.58 16.52
N ALA A 739 5.97 -25.48 16.99
CA ALA A 739 6.74 -24.25 16.96
C ALA A 739 8.05 -24.46 16.20
N PHE A 740 8.45 -23.44 15.47
CA PHE A 740 9.63 -23.39 14.63
C PHE A 740 10.44 -22.15 14.99
N ILE A 741 11.74 -22.21 14.77
CA ILE A 741 12.71 -21.14 14.95
C ILE A 741 12.91 -20.47 13.61
N PHE A 742 12.82 -19.15 13.60
CA PHE A 742 13.03 -18.35 12.40
C PHE A 742 14.25 -17.43 12.60
N PRO A 743 15.24 -17.45 11.69
CA PRO A 743 16.53 -16.79 11.91
C PRO A 743 16.50 -15.26 11.72
N ALA A 744 15.40 -14.69 11.20
CA ALA A 744 15.26 -13.26 10.92
C ALA A 744 14.13 -12.59 11.73
N ALA A 745 14.14 -11.26 11.75
CA ALA A 745 13.03 -10.47 12.27
C ALA A 745 11.96 -10.28 11.19
N ILE A 746 10.70 -10.45 11.58
CA ILE A 746 9.52 -10.36 10.71
C ILE A 746 8.85 -9.01 10.96
N GLU A 747 8.51 -8.28 9.89
CA GLU A 747 7.75 -7.02 9.95
C GLU A 747 6.27 -7.22 9.59
N PHE A 748 5.94 -8.20 8.75
CA PHE A 748 4.56 -8.51 8.36
C PHE A 748 4.43 -9.93 7.80
N MET A 749 3.23 -10.51 7.87
CA MET A 749 2.90 -11.80 7.25
C MET A 749 1.52 -11.77 6.60
N ARG A 750 1.36 -12.45 5.46
CA ARG A 750 0.08 -12.61 4.76
C ARG A 750 0.03 -13.91 3.96
N GLU A 751 -1.13 -14.52 3.86
CA GLU A 751 -1.41 -15.70 3.03
C GLU A 751 -1.62 -15.36 1.55
N THR A 752 -1.20 -16.26 0.65
CA THR A 752 -1.57 -16.20 -0.77
C THR A 752 -3.01 -16.68 -0.99
N ILE A 753 -3.74 -16.03 -1.89
CA ILE A 753 -5.15 -16.36 -2.18
C ILE A 753 -5.35 -16.50 -3.70
N THR A 754 -6.10 -17.52 -4.08
CA THR A 754 -6.54 -17.79 -5.45
C THR A 754 -8.05 -17.98 -5.50
N GLU A 755 -8.63 -17.96 -6.70
CA GLU A 755 -10.08 -17.94 -6.89
C GLU A 755 -10.77 -19.20 -6.34
N LYS A 756 -10.18 -20.38 -6.57
CA LYS A 756 -10.73 -21.67 -6.14
C LYS A 756 -10.04 -22.28 -4.93
N GLY A 757 -8.84 -21.80 -4.57
CA GLY A 757 -8.07 -22.34 -3.45
C GLY A 757 -7.57 -23.76 -3.69
N ILE A 758 -7.17 -24.08 -4.93
CA ILE A 758 -6.60 -25.37 -5.35
C ILE A 758 -5.08 -25.37 -5.20
N THR A 759 -4.41 -24.29 -5.60
CA THR A 759 -2.95 -24.15 -5.46
C THR A 759 -2.53 -24.19 -3.99
N SER A 760 -1.29 -24.60 -3.70
CA SER A 760 -0.73 -24.53 -2.36
C SER A 760 -0.80 -23.10 -1.80
N LYS A 761 -1.23 -22.97 -0.54
CA LYS A 761 -1.17 -21.67 0.15
C LYS A 761 0.21 -21.46 0.71
N HIS A 762 0.86 -20.38 0.32
CA HIS A 762 2.14 -19.95 0.88
C HIS A 762 1.92 -18.74 1.79
N ILE A 763 2.88 -18.50 2.67
CA ILE A 763 2.91 -17.36 3.58
C ILE A 763 3.96 -16.40 3.06
N ILE A 764 3.55 -15.20 2.68
CA ILE A 764 4.45 -14.12 2.33
C ILE A 764 4.93 -13.47 3.63
N VAL A 765 6.23 -13.53 3.88
CA VAL A 765 6.89 -13.01 5.08
C VAL A 765 7.76 -11.81 4.71
N ALA A 766 7.41 -10.65 5.22
CA ALA A 766 8.24 -9.45 5.10
C ALA A 766 9.34 -9.46 6.16
N LEU A 767 10.59 -9.43 5.73
CA LEU A 767 11.76 -9.41 6.60
C LEU A 767 12.18 -7.97 6.92
N ALA A 768 12.78 -7.76 8.09
CA ALA A 768 13.26 -6.45 8.51
C ALA A 768 14.40 -5.87 7.64
N ASN A 769 15.14 -6.72 6.93
CA ASN A 769 16.16 -6.30 5.95
C ASN A 769 15.54 -5.82 4.61
N GLY A 770 14.22 -5.92 4.47
CA GLY A 770 13.47 -5.53 3.29
C GLY A 770 13.34 -6.60 2.22
N GLY A 771 13.78 -7.84 2.48
CA GLY A 771 13.46 -8.99 1.66
C GLY A 771 12.01 -9.46 1.88
N ILE A 772 11.34 -9.89 0.82
CA ILE A 772 10.03 -10.54 0.89
C ILE A 772 10.23 -12.02 0.62
N LEU A 773 10.02 -12.84 1.62
CA LEU A 773 10.19 -14.29 1.56
C LEU A 773 8.85 -14.97 1.26
N GLU A 774 8.82 -15.82 0.25
CA GLU A 774 7.74 -16.77 0.04
C GLU A 774 8.01 -18.04 0.86
N LEU A 775 7.30 -18.23 1.97
CA LEU A 775 7.43 -19.40 2.84
C LEU A 775 6.35 -20.45 2.49
N PRO A 776 6.73 -21.63 1.96
CA PRO A 776 5.78 -22.70 1.72
C PRO A 776 5.15 -23.19 3.02
N TRP A 777 3.82 -23.33 3.05
CA TRP A 777 3.10 -23.78 4.24
C TRP A 777 3.57 -25.17 4.73
N MET A 778 3.99 -26.05 3.82
CA MET A 778 4.53 -27.38 4.16
C MET A 778 5.75 -27.33 5.10
N MET A 779 6.48 -26.20 5.14
CA MET A 779 7.60 -26.03 6.07
C MET A 779 7.13 -25.75 7.51
N VAL A 780 5.93 -25.22 7.70
CA VAL A 780 5.33 -24.87 9.00
C VAL A 780 4.14 -25.77 9.37
N ASP A 781 3.98 -26.91 8.69
CA ASP A 781 2.96 -27.91 9.01
C ASP A 781 3.21 -28.48 10.42
N PRO A 782 2.23 -28.39 11.36
CA PRO A 782 2.40 -28.87 12.72
C PRO A 782 2.43 -30.39 12.86
N ARG A 783 2.07 -31.14 11.80
CA ARG A 783 2.08 -32.61 11.78
C ARG A 783 3.44 -33.18 11.38
N ARG A 784 4.46 -32.34 11.20
CA ARG A 784 5.81 -32.81 10.83
C ARG A 784 6.34 -33.74 11.93
N PRO A 785 6.62 -35.01 11.60
CA PRO A 785 6.94 -36.00 12.63
C PRO A 785 8.38 -35.81 13.11
N ILE A 786 8.59 -35.99 14.41
CA ILE A 786 9.93 -35.96 15.01
C ILE A 786 10.71 -37.22 14.58
N ASN A 787 10.03 -38.36 14.50
CA ASN A 787 10.61 -39.64 14.07
C ASN A 787 10.25 -39.93 12.60
N PRO A 788 11.20 -40.38 11.77
CA PRO A 788 11.03 -40.53 10.33
C PRO A 788 10.22 -41.77 9.89
N GLU A 789 9.54 -42.47 10.80
CA GLU A 789 8.79 -43.70 10.46
C GLU A 789 7.50 -43.42 9.67
N ILE A 790 6.95 -42.19 9.76
CA ILE A 790 5.73 -41.76 9.07
C ILE A 790 6.05 -41.22 7.66
N ARG A 791 6.80 -42.00 6.86
CA ARG A 791 7.23 -41.59 5.50
C ARG A 791 6.14 -41.72 4.44
N GLU A 792 5.12 -42.54 4.65
CA GLU A 792 4.09 -42.85 3.65
C GLU A 792 3.26 -41.63 3.24
N GLU A 793 3.13 -40.61 4.10
CA GLU A 793 2.39 -39.38 3.79
C GLU A 793 3.22 -38.33 3.02
N GLY A 794 4.50 -38.59 2.77
CA GLY A 794 5.41 -37.63 2.12
C GLY A 794 5.66 -36.36 2.96
N VAL A 795 5.38 -36.40 4.27
CA VAL A 795 5.54 -35.27 5.17
C VAL A 795 7.02 -35.10 5.52
N ILE A 796 7.50 -33.87 5.45
CA ILE A 796 8.89 -33.53 5.76
C ILE A 796 9.11 -33.73 7.28
N PRO A 797 10.15 -34.43 7.75
CA PRO A 797 10.41 -34.60 9.17
C PRO A 797 10.57 -33.25 9.87
N TYR A 798 10.27 -33.18 11.16
CA TYR A 798 10.36 -31.95 11.93
C TYR A 798 11.80 -31.42 11.93
N MET A 799 11.94 -30.20 11.41
CA MET A 799 13.18 -29.43 11.47
C MET A 799 12.87 -28.15 12.20
N PRO A 800 13.37 -27.97 13.44
CA PRO A 800 12.98 -26.83 14.27
C PRO A 800 13.41 -25.51 13.65
N GLU A 801 14.54 -25.45 12.96
CA GLU A 801 15.02 -24.25 12.27
C GLU A 801 14.56 -24.24 10.81
N ILE A 802 13.93 -23.14 10.40
CA ILE A 802 13.51 -22.94 9.01
C ILE A 802 14.63 -22.19 8.27
N PRO A 803 15.31 -22.83 7.31
CA PRO A 803 16.33 -22.15 6.52
C PRO A 803 15.71 -21.09 5.59
N ILE A 804 16.39 -19.95 5.44
CA ILE A 804 16.03 -18.93 4.46
C ILE A 804 16.89 -19.14 3.22
N HIS A 805 16.25 -19.47 2.10
CA HIS A 805 16.92 -19.58 0.81
C HIS A 805 16.78 -18.26 0.04
N MET A 806 17.88 -17.76 -0.55
CA MET A 806 17.84 -16.49 -1.28
C MET A 806 16.93 -16.57 -2.52
N ASP A 807 16.80 -17.75 -3.12
CA ASP A 807 15.93 -17.99 -4.29
C ASP A 807 14.44 -17.85 -3.97
N THR A 808 14.06 -17.93 -2.68
CA THR A 808 12.68 -17.75 -2.22
C THR A 808 12.33 -16.29 -1.90
N ILE A 809 13.29 -15.37 -2.08
CA ILE A 809 13.08 -13.93 -1.89
C ILE A 809 12.56 -13.32 -3.20
N ILE A 810 11.27 -13.00 -3.22
CA ILE A 810 10.56 -12.61 -4.46
C ILE A 810 10.95 -11.23 -5.00
N ASN A 811 11.55 -10.37 -4.16
CA ASN A 811 11.99 -9.03 -4.56
C ASN A 811 13.51 -8.92 -4.80
N TYR A 812 14.22 -10.06 -4.89
CA TYR A 812 15.61 -10.12 -5.33
C TYR A 812 16.50 -9.01 -4.71
N ASN A 813 17.01 -8.05 -5.49
CA ASN A 813 17.86 -6.95 -5.02
C ASN A 813 17.10 -5.67 -4.62
N GLN A 814 15.77 -5.68 -4.68
CA GLN A 814 14.91 -4.52 -4.44
C GLN A 814 14.38 -4.48 -2.99
N SER A 815 15.22 -4.17 -2.02
CA SER A 815 14.83 -4.09 -0.60
C SER A 815 13.72 -3.05 -0.32
N ILE A 816 12.63 -3.45 0.34
CA ILE A 816 11.48 -2.60 0.68
C ILE A 816 11.48 -2.33 2.18
N PHE A 817 11.42 -1.06 2.57
CA PHE A 817 11.54 -0.70 3.98
C PHE A 817 10.18 -0.32 4.61
N ARG A 818 10.09 -0.51 5.93
CA ARG A 818 8.93 -0.14 6.76
C ARG A 818 7.60 -0.65 6.20
N ILE A 819 7.56 -1.94 5.89
CA ILE A 819 6.36 -2.59 5.38
C ILE A 819 5.25 -2.44 6.44
N SER A 820 4.14 -1.82 6.04
CA SER A 820 2.96 -1.62 6.89
C SER A 820 1.89 -2.67 6.59
N GLY A 821 1.86 -3.21 5.37
CA GLY A 821 0.94 -4.27 4.99
C GLY A 821 1.32 -4.97 3.68
N ILE A 822 0.76 -6.16 3.52
CA ILE A 822 0.81 -6.96 2.30
C ILE A 822 -0.63 -7.28 1.93
N TYR A 823 -1.02 -6.94 0.70
CA TYR A 823 -2.32 -7.26 0.13
C TYR A 823 -2.16 -8.32 -0.95
N THR A 824 -2.97 -9.37 -0.87
CA THR A 824 -3.00 -10.48 -1.82
C THR A 824 -4.34 -10.52 -2.53
N SER A 825 -4.31 -10.66 -3.86
CA SER A 825 -5.52 -10.74 -4.68
C SER A 825 -5.43 -11.93 -5.64
N PRO A 826 -6.52 -12.71 -5.82
CA PRO A 826 -6.55 -13.77 -6.81
C PRO A 826 -6.43 -13.17 -8.22
N SER A 827 -5.69 -13.83 -9.10
CA SER A 827 -5.79 -13.55 -10.55
C SER A 827 -6.93 -14.36 -11.18
N GLY A 828 -7.17 -14.22 -12.49
CA GLY A 828 -8.09 -15.11 -13.21
C GLY A 828 -7.47 -16.49 -13.53
N LEU A 829 -6.20 -16.68 -13.20
CA LEU A 829 -5.49 -17.95 -13.24
C LEU A 829 -5.41 -18.52 -11.83
N GLU A 830 -5.63 -19.82 -11.68
CA GLU A 830 -5.62 -20.48 -10.38
C GLU A 830 -4.20 -20.70 -9.87
N SER A 831 -3.19 -20.69 -10.76
CA SER A 831 -1.80 -20.84 -10.35
C SER A 831 -1.19 -19.57 -9.78
N THR A 832 -1.70 -18.38 -10.12
CA THR A 832 -1.10 -17.07 -9.79
C THR A 832 -1.90 -16.24 -8.81
N CYS A 833 -1.17 -15.66 -7.85
CA CYS A 833 -1.63 -14.66 -6.88
C CYS A 833 -0.93 -13.32 -7.16
N LEU A 834 -1.67 -12.23 -7.13
CA LEU A 834 -1.12 -10.88 -7.20
C LEU A 834 -0.72 -10.45 -5.79
N VAL A 835 0.50 -9.94 -5.62
CA VAL A 835 1.05 -9.52 -4.32
C VAL A 835 1.42 -8.04 -4.41
N PHE A 836 0.77 -7.22 -3.59
CA PHE A 836 1.08 -5.81 -3.43
C PHE A 836 1.57 -5.56 -2.01
N VAL A 837 2.81 -5.09 -1.89
CA VAL A 837 3.44 -4.75 -0.61
C VAL A 837 3.49 -3.24 -0.49
N HIS A 838 3.01 -2.73 0.64
CA HIS A 838 3.00 -1.31 0.93
C HIS A 838 3.60 -1.00 2.30
N GLY A 839 4.19 0.18 2.40
CA GLY A 839 4.92 0.67 3.55
C GLY A 839 5.44 2.07 3.26
N LEU A 840 6.69 2.35 3.61
CA LEU A 840 7.38 3.52 3.09
C LEU A 840 7.57 3.41 1.57
N ASP A 841 7.83 2.19 1.08
CA ASP A 841 7.96 1.88 -0.34
C ASP A 841 6.81 1.01 -0.82
N LEU A 842 6.55 1.05 -2.14
CA LEU A 842 5.57 0.20 -2.79
C LEU A 842 6.28 -0.81 -3.68
N PHE A 843 5.77 -2.04 -3.67
CA PHE A 843 6.23 -3.10 -4.56
C PHE A 843 5.05 -3.96 -4.98
N TYR A 844 5.02 -4.31 -6.26
CA TYR A 844 4.01 -5.17 -6.83
C TYR A 844 4.69 -6.30 -7.58
N THR A 845 4.19 -7.52 -7.42
CA THR A 845 4.63 -8.69 -8.18
C THR A 845 3.54 -9.75 -8.26
N ARG A 846 3.84 -10.85 -8.96
CA ARG A 846 2.98 -12.02 -9.12
C ARG A 846 3.72 -13.22 -8.54
N VAL A 847 3.02 -14.03 -7.77
CA VAL A 847 3.57 -15.23 -7.14
C VAL A 847 2.76 -16.44 -7.60
N ALA A 848 3.46 -17.54 -7.91
CA ALA A 848 2.84 -18.80 -8.34
C ALA A 848 3.28 -19.95 -7.40
N PRO A 849 2.57 -20.18 -6.29
CA PRO A 849 2.97 -21.14 -5.26
C PRO A 849 3.25 -22.56 -5.78
N SER A 850 2.40 -23.06 -6.68
CA SER A 850 2.53 -24.39 -7.29
C SER A 850 3.12 -24.35 -8.70
N LYS A 851 3.85 -23.27 -9.04
CA LYS A 851 4.25 -22.92 -10.41
C LYS A 851 3.05 -22.72 -11.36
N THR A 852 3.30 -22.20 -12.55
CA THR A 852 2.24 -21.89 -13.54
C THR A 852 1.79 -23.14 -14.28
N PHE A 853 0.88 -23.91 -13.67
CA PHE A 853 0.36 -25.17 -14.25
C PHE A 853 -0.78 -24.97 -15.25
N ASP A 854 -1.40 -23.80 -15.28
CA ASP A 854 -2.54 -23.43 -16.13
C ASP A 854 -2.15 -22.51 -17.31
N VAL A 855 -0.86 -22.18 -17.43
CA VAL A 855 -0.29 -21.41 -18.55
C VAL A 855 0.79 -22.26 -19.21
N LEU A 856 0.87 -22.16 -20.54
CA LEU A 856 1.98 -22.77 -21.27
C LEU A 856 3.29 -22.14 -20.83
N LYS A 857 4.33 -22.95 -20.71
CA LYS A 857 5.66 -22.48 -20.36
C LYS A 857 6.12 -21.35 -21.30
N GLU A 858 6.82 -20.36 -20.75
CA GLU A 858 7.38 -19.27 -21.56
C GLU A 858 8.53 -19.77 -22.46
N ASP A 859 9.27 -20.78 -22.01
CA ASP A 859 10.34 -21.46 -22.74
C ASP A 859 9.83 -22.55 -23.70
N PHE A 860 8.53 -22.53 -24.06
CA PHE A 860 7.96 -23.52 -24.95
C PHE A 860 8.48 -23.38 -26.39
N ASP A 861 9.08 -24.44 -26.91
CA ASP A 861 9.68 -24.45 -28.25
C ASP A 861 8.61 -24.65 -29.34
N TYR A 862 8.02 -23.53 -29.79
CA TYR A 862 7.07 -23.53 -30.90
C TYR A 862 7.71 -23.95 -32.23
N TYR A 863 8.99 -23.63 -32.44
CA TYR A 863 9.68 -23.90 -33.71
C TYR A 863 9.91 -25.40 -33.93
N LEU A 864 10.29 -26.13 -32.87
CA LEU A 864 10.45 -27.57 -32.91
C LEU A 864 9.15 -28.26 -33.35
N ILE A 865 8.00 -27.87 -32.79
CA ILE A 865 6.71 -28.47 -33.13
C ILE A 865 6.35 -28.18 -34.60
N VAL A 866 6.51 -26.93 -35.04
CA VAL A 866 6.22 -26.54 -36.43
C VAL A 866 7.13 -27.30 -37.40
N MET A 867 8.42 -27.43 -37.09
CA MET A 867 9.40 -28.18 -37.89
C MET A 867 9.04 -29.67 -37.98
N VAL A 868 8.76 -30.31 -36.84
CA VAL A 868 8.39 -31.73 -36.79
C VAL A 868 7.11 -31.97 -37.60
N LEU A 869 6.10 -31.10 -37.46
CA LEU A 869 4.86 -31.20 -38.22
C LEU A 869 5.07 -31.04 -39.73
N THR A 870 5.93 -30.10 -40.16
CA THR A 870 6.24 -29.94 -41.59
C THR A 870 6.99 -31.14 -42.15
N VAL A 871 7.99 -31.66 -41.41
CA VAL A 871 8.74 -32.86 -41.82
C VAL A 871 7.80 -34.08 -41.91
N LEU A 872 6.92 -34.27 -40.93
CA LEU A 872 5.93 -35.35 -40.96
C LEU A 872 4.95 -35.22 -42.13
N LEU A 873 4.49 -34.01 -42.44
CA LEU A 873 3.57 -33.76 -43.56
C LEU A 873 4.23 -34.03 -44.91
N ILE A 874 5.45 -33.54 -45.13
CA ILE A 874 6.24 -33.79 -46.34
C ILE A 874 6.54 -35.29 -46.48
N SER A 875 6.99 -35.93 -45.40
CA SER A 875 7.27 -37.36 -45.36
C SER A 875 6.01 -38.18 -45.68
N SER A 876 4.86 -37.84 -45.10
CA SER A 876 3.57 -38.48 -45.39
C SER A 876 3.17 -38.35 -46.86
N TYR A 877 3.35 -37.16 -47.46
CA TYR A 877 3.05 -36.96 -48.87
C TYR A 877 3.98 -37.76 -49.79
N ILE A 878 5.29 -37.77 -49.49
CA ILE A 878 6.30 -38.54 -50.25
C ILE A 878 6.03 -40.03 -50.13
N THR A 879 5.84 -40.54 -48.92
CA THR A 879 5.55 -41.97 -48.66
C THR A 879 4.25 -42.40 -49.31
N LYS A 880 3.17 -41.58 -49.28
CA LYS A 880 1.93 -41.84 -50.01
C LYS A 880 2.18 -42.03 -51.51
N LYS A 881 2.98 -41.15 -52.12
CA LYS A 881 3.34 -41.24 -53.55
C LYS A 881 4.21 -42.46 -53.87
N LEU A 882 5.18 -42.77 -53.01
CA LEU A 882 6.04 -43.95 -53.18
C LEU A 882 5.25 -45.26 -53.01
N ALA A 883 4.35 -45.31 -52.03
CA ALA A 883 3.48 -46.45 -51.78
C ALA A 883 2.51 -46.68 -52.95
N SER A 884 1.88 -45.63 -53.48
CA SER A 884 0.98 -45.74 -54.64
C SER A 884 1.72 -46.24 -55.89
N GLN A 885 2.93 -45.74 -56.15
CA GLN A 885 3.76 -46.23 -57.24
C GLN A 885 4.19 -47.69 -57.07
N LYS A 886 4.54 -48.11 -55.84
CA LYS A 886 4.89 -49.50 -55.54
C LYS A 886 3.69 -50.43 -55.72
N ALA A 887 2.54 -50.06 -55.18
CA ALA A 887 1.29 -50.82 -55.31
C ALA A 887 0.87 -50.95 -56.79
N GLN A 888 0.96 -49.86 -57.56
CA GLN A 888 0.68 -49.88 -59.00
C GLN A 888 1.66 -50.80 -59.74
N LYS A 889 2.98 -50.72 -59.47
CA LYS A 889 3.96 -51.64 -60.07
C LYS A 889 3.71 -53.11 -59.70
N GLN A 890 3.24 -53.39 -58.50
CA GLN A 890 2.88 -54.75 -58.07
C GLN A 890 1.60 -55.25 -58.75
N ALA A 891 0.61 -54.38 -58.98
CA ALA A 891 -0.61 -54.74 -59.68
C ALA A 891 -0.42 -54.93 -61.20
N TRP A 892 0.63 -54.35 -61.78
CA TRP A 892 0.97 -54.45 -63.21
C TRP A 892 1.96 -55.58 -63.53
N LYS A 893 2.48 -56.26 -62.50
CA LYS A 893 3.18 -57.55 -62.62
C LYS A 893 2.18 -58.67 -62.42
#